data_AF-A0AA88R241-F1
#
_entry.id   AF-A0AA88R241-F1
#
_cell.length_a   1.000
_cell.length_b   1.000
_cell.length_c   1.000
_cell.angle_alpha   90.00
_cell.angle_beta   90.00
_cell.angle_gamma   90.00
#
_symmetry.space_group_name_H-M   'P 1'
#
loop_
_entity.id
_entity.type
_entity.pdbx_description
1 polymer ?
#
loop_
_entity_poly.entity_id
_entity_poly.type
_entity_poly.pdbx_seq_one_letter_code
_entity_poly.pdbx_strand_id
1 'polypeptide(L)'
;MCNGNHLRFSLCLSRILELQRPRHPQNFHRSPLHRSGTRLQVGFQTFRDDDSIERGNYLNLELPEAIKQSRISIVVLSENYASSTWCLDELVTILECNRTHGNAVFPVFYDVEPSEVRKREGSFEKAFARYENEVEAEGDHERRMELAKRVEGWKAALRQFADLTGMVLKNQADGQESKFIQKILKVVGDKVKHTVLNVAPHLIGLDLRAENINSWLRDGSNDVGIVAICGIGGIGKTTTAKYLYNLNFERFEGSSFLASVREASEQPDGLVWLQRQLLSDILKGKTEKIYNVDQGIVRNKEALCCRKVLVVLDDVEQVDQLDAVLGMRDWLYPGSKAEALTKGFRSSYGIGMDYIKSLELFSWYAFGQDHPVEGYMDYSKRVVHYCGGLPLALQVLGSSLSGKSIDIWESALEKLKAVPEGQILRKLKISYNSLQDDHDKNLFVDIACLFVGKDKDGISTILDGCGFFSKFGIHNLIDRCLLRVGQYDNKLRMHHLIQDMGREVVRQESTKEPGKRSRLWQKEAFNVLTEKTNLVALDMRYSSLETVWKGAKLRLLKMIDLSHCHGLVSRILDFSLVPNLERLVLKHCINLIEVPESIEVLQRLVLLNLKGCQNLRKLPMNIHQLKSLEKLILFGCSKLHEESRAYHLDNTKPPTLT
;
A
#
# COMPACT_ATOMS: atom_id res chain seq x y z
N MET A 1 -13.65 -27.64 -7.21
CA MET A 1 -12.87 -26.80 -8.14
C MET A 1 -11.68 -26.27 -7.36
N CYS A 2 -10.55 -26.94 -7.52
CA CYS A 2 -9.32 -26.70 -6.79
C CYS A 2 -8.44 -25.78 -7.61
N ASN A 3 -8.15 -24.56 -7.15
CA ASN A 3 -7.06 -23.77 -7.72
C ASN A 3 -5.96 -23.67 -6.68
N GLY A 4 -4.99 -24.59 -6.82
CA GLY A 4 -3.73 -24.52 -6.13
C GLY A 4 -2.88 -23.40 -6.72
N ASN A 5 -2.10 -22.74 -5.88
CA ASN A 5 -1.03 -21.86 -6.31
C ASN A 5 -0.02 -22.69 -7.10
N HIS A 6 -0.01 -22.50 -8.42
CA HIS A 6 0.82 -23.25 -9.34
C HIS A 6 2.13 -22.50 -9.60
N LEU A 7 3.21 -22.99 -9.00
CA LEU A 7 4.59 -22.59 -9.31
C LEU A 7 4.93 -23.08 -10.72
N ARG A 8 5.09 -22.22 -11.72
CA ARG A 8 5.54 -22.65 -13.07
C ARG A 8 7.04 -22.36 -13.25
N PHE A 9 7.82 -23.36 -13.66
CA PHE A 9 9.28 -23.25 -13.86
C PHE A 9 9.67 -23.58 -15.33
N SER A 10 10.06 -22.66 -16.19
CA SER A 10 10.72 -22.95 -17.49
C SER A 10 12.25 -22.86 -17.33
N LEU A 11 13.12 -23.70 -17.89
CA LEU A 11 13.11 -24.70 -18.97
C LEU A 11 14.08 -25.85 -18.59
N CYS A 12 14.06 -26.96 -19.34
CA CYS A 12 15.10 -28.01 -19.40
C CYS A 12 15.23 -29.07 -18.29
N LEU A 13 14.21 -29.35 -17.47
CA LEU A 13 14.20 -30.62 -16.69
C LEU A 13 13.79 -31.84 -17.54
N SER A 14 13.13 -31.62 -18.68
CA SER A 14 12.73 -32.66 -19.65
C SER A 14 13.95 -33.39 -20.22
N ARG A 15 14.98 -32.66 -20.67
CA ARG A 15 16.25 -33.26 -21.16
C ARG A 15 16.99 -34.05 -20.08
N ILE A 16 16.94 -33.59 -18.81
CA ILE A 16 17.56 -34.30 -17.68
C ILE A 16 16.83 -35.64 -17.39
N LEU A 17 15.52 -35.70 -17.60
CA LEU A 17 14.72 -36.92 -17.42
C LEU A 17 14.82 -37.87 -18.62
N GLU A 18 15.05 -37.38 -19.84
CA GLU A 18 15.29 -38.23 -21.02
C GLU A 18 16.61 -39.01 -20.95
N LEU A 19 17.62 -38.47 -20.25
CA LEU A 19 18.89 -39.14 -20.00
C LEU A 19 18.76 -40.42 -19.13
N GLN A 20 17.61 -40.67 -18.50
CA GLN A 20 17.35 -41.94 -17.79
C GLN A 20 17.03 -43.13 -18.73
N ARG A 21 16.95 -42.94 -20.05
CA ARG A 21 16.69 -44.06 -20.97
C ARG A 21 18.00 -44.74 -21.41
N PRO A 22 18.16 -46.06 -21.20
CA PRO A 22 19.32 -46.78 -21.70
C PRO A 22 19.33 -46.83 -23.24
N ARG A 23 20.50 -46.57 -23.84
CA ARG A 23 20.74 -46.70 -25.28
C ARG A 23 20.93 -48.18 -25.65
N HIS A 24 19.93 -48.84 -26.23
CA HIS A 24 20.05 -49.73 -27.39
C HIS A 24 18.69 -50.31 -27.82
N PRO A 25 18.45 -50.56 -29.14
CA PRO A 25 17.15 -50.93 -29.67
C PRO A 25 17.06 -52.43 -29.92
N GLN A 26 15.96 -53.08 -29.51
CA GLN A 26 15.40 -54.24 -30.20
C GLN A 26 13.96 -54.52 -29.74
N ASN A 27 13.05 -54.49 -30.73
CA ASN A 27 11.70 -55.03 -30.81
C ASN A 27 11.06 -55.60 -29.53
N PHE A 28 9.92 -55.03 -29.09
CA PHE A 28 8.73 -55.84 -28.79
C PHE A 28 7.45 -55.00 -28.79
N HIS A 29 6.38 -55.65 -29.23
CA HIS A 29 5.03 -55.15 -29.47
C HIS A 29 4.31 -54.55 -28.24
N ARG A 30 3.34 -53.68 -28.57
CA ARG A 30 2.31 -53.05 -27.71
C ARG A 30 1.75 -53.94 -26.60
N SER A 31 1.71 -53.42 -25.37
CA SER A 31 0.55 -53.25 -24.46
C SER A 31 1.00 -53.19 -22.96
N PRO A 32 0.11 -52.92 -21.98
CA PRO A 32 -0.23 -51.60 -21.46
C PRO A 32 0.30 -51.38 -20.02
N LEU A 33 1.38 -50.61 -19.88
CA LEU A 33 1.90 -50.11 -18.59
C LEU A 33 2.19 -48.60 -18.63
N HIS A 34 1.51 -47.87 -19.51
CA HIS A 34 1.57 -46.41 -19.59
C HIS A 34 0.70 -45.72 -18.51
N ARG A 35 0.96 -45.99 -17.22
CA ARG A 35 0.45 -45.20 -16.09
C ARG A 35 1.38 -45.34 -14.87
N SER A 36 2.64 -44.95 -15.00
CA SER A 36 3.51 -44.68 -13.83
C SER A 36 4.83 -44.03 -14.25
N GLY A 37 4.75 -42.84 -14.84
CA GLY A 37 5.92 -41.95 -14.97
C GLY A 37 6.19 -41.25 -13.65
N THR A 38 6.94 -41.93 -12.77
CA THR A 38 7.68 -41.41 -11.61
C THR A 38 7.50 -39.91 -11.29
N ARG A 39 6.55 -39.61 -10.39
CA ARG A 39 6.62 -38.44 -9.50
C ARG A 39 7.95 -38.51 -8.75
N LEU A 40 8.94 -37.71 -9.15
CA LEU A 40 10.07 -37.43 -8.29
C LEU A 40 9.55 -36.79 -7.00
N GLN A 41 10.06 -37.28 -5.88
CA GLN A 41 9.58 -37.10 -4.51
C GLN A 41 9.82 -35.69 -3.93
N VAL A 42 9.87 -34.67 -4.78
CA VAL A 42 10.07 -33.27 -4.39
C VAL A 42 9.11 -32.41 -5.22
N GLY A 43 8.19 -31.71 -4.55
CA GLY A 43 7.04 -31.02 -5.15
C GLY A 43 7.35 -29.78 -6.01
N PHE A 44 8.27 -29.88 -6.97
CA PHE A 44 8.53 -28.85 -7.97
C PHE A 44 7.62 -29.02 -9.19
N GLN A 45 7.15 -27.91 -9.77
CA GLN A 45 6.29 -27.93 -10.95
C GLN A 45 7.05 -27.35 -12.15
N THR A 46 7.60 -28.22 -12.99
CA THR A 46 8.38 -27.83 -14.17
C THR A 46 7.49 -27.60 -15.39
N PHE A 47 7.70 -26.50 -16.09
CA PHE A 47 7.28 -26.28 -17.48
C PHE A 47 7.97 -27.30 -18.38
N ARG A 48 7.17 -27.91 -19.25
CA ARG A 48 7.61 -28.89 -20.23
C ARG A 48 7.01 -28.51 -21.57
N ASP A 49 7.86 -28.42 -22.58
CA ASP A 49 7.46 -28.02 -23.92
C ASP A 49 6.39 -28.98 -24.52
N ASP A 50 6.42 -30.27 -24.15
CA ASP A 50 5.51 -31.29 -24.71
C ASP A 50 4.11 -31.35 -24.06
N ASP A 51 3.98 -30.97 -22.77
CA ASP A 51 2.74 -31.16 -22.00
C ASP A 51 1.90 -29.86 -21.87
N SER A 52 2.49 -28.71 -22.21
CA SER A 52 1.94 -27.38 -21.89
C SER A 52 1.37 -26.60 -23.09
N ILE A 53 1.59 -27.08 -24.32
CA ILE A 53 1.28 -26.33 -25.53
C ILE A 53 -0.03 -26.87 -26.11
N GLU A 54 -1.08 -26.04 -26.13
CA GLU A 54 -2.31 -26.36 -26.85
C GLU A 54 -1.97 -26.56 -28.33
N ARG A 55 -2.27 -27.75 -28.87
CA ARG A 55 -2.02 -28.08 -30.27
C ARG A 55 -2.75 -27.09 -31.18
N GLY A 56 -2.04 -26.08 -31.68
CA GLY A 56 -2.58 -25.04 -32.57
C GLY A 56 -1.89 -23.69 -32.47
N ASN A 57 -1.18 -23.38 -31.37
CA ASN A 57 -0.47 -22.11 -31.23
C ASN A 57 0.97 -22.17 -31.75
N TYR A 58 1.43 -21.07 -32.35
CA TYR A 58 2.81 -20.92 -32.80
C TYR A 58 3.76 -20.91 -31.58
N LEU A 59 4.70 -21.87 -31.54
CA LEU A 59 5.78 -22.05 -30.53
C LEU A 59 6.52 -20.76 -30.13
N ASN A 60 6.47 -19.73 -30.96
CA ASN A 60 7.25 -18.50 -30.83
C ASN A 60 6.68 -17.47 -29.82
N LEU A 61 5.44 -17.63 -29.34
CA LEU A 61 4.79 -16.64 -28.44
C LEU A 61 4.75 -17.07 -26.96
N GLU A 62 4.66 -18.37 -26.66
CA GLU A 62 4.46 -18.83 -25.28
C GLU A 62 5.77 -18.98 -24.50
N LEU A 63 6.88 -19.27 -25.18
CA LEU A 63 8.17 -19.56 -24.54
C LEU A 63 8.83 -18.34 -23.90
N PRO A 64 8.89 -17.15 -24.55
CA PRO A 64 9.46 -15.96 -23.91
C PRO A 64 8.68 -15.53 -22.67
N GLU A 65 7.36 -15.70 -22.68
CA GLU A 65 6.51 -15.38 -21.54
C GLU A 65 6.72 -16.38 -20.39
N ALA A 66 6.88 -17.67 -20.70
CA ALA A 66 7.25 -18.67 -19.72
C ALA A 66 8.62 -18.37 -19.07
N ILE A 67 9.61 -17.91 -19.84
CA ILE A 67 10.93 -17.51 -19.32
C ILE A 67 10.80 -16.30 -18.38
N LYS A 68 10.02 -15.28 -18.75
CA LYS A 68 9.80 -14.08 -17.92
C LYS A 68 9.13 -14.43 -16.59
N GLN A 69 8.15 -15.32 -16.61
CA GLN A 69 7.41 -15.75 -15.42
C GLN A 69 8.17 -16.74 -14.53
N SER A 70 9.33 -17.23 -14.97
CA SER A 70 10.11 -18.25 -14.26
C SER A 70 11.00 -17.65 -13.18
N ARG A 71 10.91 -18.19 -11.95
CA ARG A 71 11.76 -17.74 -10.83
C ARG A 71 13.22 -18.21 -10.94
N ILE A 72 13.41 -19.41 -11.51
CA ILE A 72 14.73 -20.03 -11.70
C ILE A 72 14.77 -20.66 -13.09
N SER A 73 15.82 -20.38 -13.85
CA SER A 73 16.12 -21.02 -15.12
C SER A 73 17.33 -21.94 -14.97
N ILE A 74 17.14 -23.24 -15.20
CA ILE A 74 18.22 -24.23 -15.23
C ILE A 74 18.67 -24.37 -16.68
N VAL A 75 19.90 -23.96 -16.97
CA VAL A 75 20.45 -24.03 -18.32
C VAL A 75 21.46 -25.16 -18.38
N VAL A 76 21.16 -26.16 -19.20
CA VAL A 76 22.00 -27.33 -19.41
C VAL A 76 22.78 -27.16 -20.71
N LEU A 77 24.06 -26.82 -20.60
CA LEU A 77 24.97 -26.77 -21.74
C LEU A 77 25.51 -28.17 -22.02
N SER A 78 25.40 -28.58 -23.28
CA SER A 78 25.97 -29.81 -23.82
C SER A 78 26.82 -29.51 -25.05
N GLU A 79 27.55 -30.50 -25.54
CA GLU A 79 28.45 -30.36 -26.69
C GLU A 79 27.75 -29.76 -27.94
N ASN A 80 26.49 -30.11 -28.17
CA ASN A 80 25.72 -29.66 -29.33
C ASN A 80 24.77 -28.48 -29.04
N TYR A 81 24.88 -27.84 -27.87
CA TYR A 81 23.96 -26.77 -27.48
C TYR A 81 23.99 -25.60 -28.46
N ALA A 82 25.20 -25.18 -28.87
CA ALA A 82 25.38 -24.06 -29.79
C ALA A 82 25.00 -24.36 -31.25
N SER A 83 24.64 -25.60 -31.60
CA SER A 83 24.16 -25.93 -32.95
C SER A 83 22.69 -25.53 -33.17
N SER A 84 21.95 -25.18 -32.11
CA SER A 84 20.56 -24.76 -32.19
C SER A 84 20.43 -23.26 -31.94
N THR A 85 19.90 -22.53 -32.93
CA THR A 85 19.60 -21.11 -32.80
C THR A 85 18.55 -20.84 -31.72
N TRP A 86 17.58 -21.75 -31.56
CA TRP A 86 16.57 -21.68 -30.49
C TRP A 86 17.19 -21.71 -29.10
N CYS A 87 18.10 -22.65 -28.83
CA CYS A 87 18.79 -22.72 -27.53
C CYS A 87 19.61 -21.44 -27.26
N LEU A 88 20.22 -20.84 -28.28
CA LEU A 88 20.99 -19.61 -28.15
C LEU A 88 20.09 -18.37 -27.92
N ASP A 89 18.95 -18.28 -28.61
CA ASP A 89 17.97 -17.20 -28.41
C ASP A 89 17.31 -17.29 -27.02
N GLU A 90 16.97 -18.50 -26.56
CA GLU A 90 16.50 -18.73 -25.18
C GLU A 90 17.53 -18.28 -24.15
N LEU A 91 18.81 -18.62 -24.35
CA LEU A 91 19.88 -18.23 -23.43
C LEU A 91 20.01 -16.70 -23.32
N VAL A 92 19.93 -15.99 -24.45
CA VAL A 92 19.92 -14.52 -24.46
C VAL A 92 18.75 -13.99 -23.65
N THR A 93 17.55 -14.52 -23.88
CA THR A 93 16.31 -14.12 -23.19
C THR A 93 16.40 -14.38 -21.68
N ILE A 94 16.93 -15.54 -21.27
CA ILE A 94 17.13 -15.91 -19.86
C ILE A 94 18.10 -14.94 -19.18
N LEU A 95 19.22 -14.62 -19.82
CA LEU A 95 20.21 -13.69 -19.26
C LEU A 95 19.69 -12.25 -19.20
N GLU A 96 18.86 -11.84 -20.15
CA GLU A 96 18.15 -10.57 -20.09
C GLU A 96 17.16 -10.53 -18.92
N CYS A 97 16.37 -11.60 -18.72
CA CYS A 97 15.45 -11.71 -17.58
C CYS A 97 16.18 -11.74 -16.23
N ASN A 98 17.36 -12.37 -16.15
CA ASN A 98 18.21 -12.31 -14.97
C ASN A 98 18.62 -10.87 -14.62
N ARG A 99 18.98 -10.05 -15.63
CA ARG A 99 19.37 -8.65 -15.42
C ARG A 99 18.20 -7.73 -15.08
N THR A 100 17.04 -7.96 -15.69
CA THR A 100 15.89 -7.03 -15.64
C THR A 100 14.85 -7.41 -14.58
N HIS A 101 14.61 -8.71 -14.39
CA HIS A 101 13.59 -9.25 -13.47
C HIS A 101 14.20 -9.95 -12.25
N GLY A 102 15.52 -10.15 -12.22
CA GLY A 102 16.23 -10.80 -11.12
C GLY A 102 16.04 -12.32 -11.05
N ASN A 103 15.62 -12.95 -12.15
CA ASN A 103 15.40 -14.40 -12.24
C ASN A 103 16.73 -15.14 -12.02
N ALA A 104 16.75 -16.13 -11.13
CA ALA A 104 17.98 -16.85 -10.83
C ALA A 104 18.36 -17.80 -11.98
N VAL A 105 19.61 -17.74 -12.43
CA VAL A 105 20.13 -18.65 -13.45
C VAL A 105 21.01 -19.71 -12.80
N PHE A 106 20.77 -20.97 -13.13
CA PHE A 106 21.52 -22.10 -12.60
C PHE A 106 22.26 -22.84 -13.73
N PRO A 107 23.58 -22.62 -13.87
CA PRO A 107 24.36 -23.27 -14.92
C PRO A 107 24.66 -24.74 -14.63
N VAL A 108 24.37 -25.61 -15.60
CA VAL A 108 24.73 -27.03 -15.60
C VAL A 108 25.56 -27.31 -16.85
N PHE A 109 26.80 -27.72 -16.66
CA PHE A 109 27.71 -28.09 -17.74
C PHE A 109 27.73 -29.62 -17.86
N TYR A 110 27.00 -30.13 -18.84
CA TYR A 110 26.83 -31.55 -19.13
C TYR A 110 27.81 -31.95 -20.25
N ASP A 111 28.87 -32.66 -19.86
CA ASP A 111 29.99 -33.09 -20.71
C ASP A 111 30.84 -32.01 -21.40
N VAL A 112 30.61 -30.73 -21.08
CA VAL A 112 31.39 -29.58 -21.54
C VAL A 112 32.06 -28.88 -20.37
N GLU A 113 33.22 -28.24 -20.59
CA GLU A 113 33.87 -27.42 -19.56
C GLU A 113 33.53 -25.93 -19.73
N PRO A 114 33.38 -25.15 -18.63
CA PRO A 114 33.12 -23.72 -18.72
C PRO A 114 34.18 -22.95 -19.52
N SER A 115 35.43 -23.40 -19.49
CA SER A 115 36.52 -22.81 -20.29
C SER A 115 36.32 -22.99 -21.79
N GLU A 116 35.84 -24.15 -22.22
CA GLU A 116 35.54 -24.47 -23.62
C GLU A 116 34.41 -23.57 -24.12
N VAL A 117 33.37 -23.37 -23.30
CA VAL A 117 32.24 -22.47 -23.61
C VAL A 117 32.71 -21.01 -23.66
N ARG A 118 33.54 -20.57 -22.70
CA ARG A 118 34.05 -19.19 -22.63
C ARG A 118 34.88 -18.82 -23.85
N LYS A 119 35.79 -19.73 -24.25
CA LYS A 119 36.68 -19.53 -25.39
C LYS A 119 36.04 -19.92 -26.72
N ARG A 120 34.93 -20.66 -26.67
CA ARG A 120 34.22 -21.26 -27.81
C ARG A 120 35.12 -22.24 -28.56
N GLU A 121 35.78 -23.12 -27.82
CA GLU A 121 36.63 -24.18 -28.37
C GLU A 121 35.80 -25.42 -28.73
N GLY A 122 36.28 -26.24 -29.67
CA GLY A 122 35.68 -27.54 -29.98
C GLY A 122 34.37 -27.44 -30.77
N SER A 123 33.29 -28.01 -30.25
CA SER A 123 31.99 -28.06 -30.95
C SER A 123 31.33 -26.68 -31.08
N PHE A 124 31.58 -25.78 -30.12
CA PHE A 124 31.10 -24.39 -30.16
C PHE A 124 31.77 -23.62 -31.29
N GLU A 125 33.08 -23.81 -31.50
CA GLU A 125 33.83 -23.19 -32.61
C GLU A 125 33.20 -23.52 -33.97
N LYS A 126 32.94 -24.81 -34.19
CA LYS A 126 32.34 -25.31 -35.44
C LYS A 126 30.94 -24.73 -35.68
N ALA A 127 30.14 -24.60 -34.63
CA ALA A 127 28.80 -24.02 -34.73
C ALA A 127 28.85 -22.53 -35.09
N PHE A 128 29.72 -21.75 -34.44
CA PHE A 128 29.85 -20.32 -34.74
C PHE A 128 30.48 -20.04 -36.10
N ALA A 129 31.45 -20.85 -36.55
CA ALA A 129 31.99 -20.76 -37.91
C ALA A 129 30.90 -20.97 -38.97
N ARG A 130 29.94 -21.86 -38.72
CA ARG A 130 28.77 -22.04 -39.60
C ARG A 130 27.91 -20.78 -39.65
N TYR A 131 27.57 -20.19 -38.51
CA TYR A 131 26.73 -18.98 -38.49
C TYR A 131 27.45 -17.77 -39.10
N GLU A 132 28.77 -17.65 -38.92
CA GLU A 132 29.57 -16.60 -39.56
C GLU A 132 29.57 -16.74 -41.08
N ASN A 133 29.72 -17.97 -41.61
CA ASN A 133 29.58 -18.22 -43.04
C ASN A 133 28.16 -17.90 -43.56
N GLU A 134 27.11 -18.19 -42.77
CA GLU A 134 25.73 -17.83 -43.11
C GLU A 134 25.54 -16.30 -43.16
N VAL A 135 26.18 -15.54 -42.27
CA VAL A 135 26.21 -14.06 -42.30
C VAL A 135 26.95 -13.54 -43.52
N GLU A 136 28.05 -14.16 -43.92
CA GLU A 136 28.82 -13.75 -45.10
C GLU A 136 28.10 -14.06 -46.42
N ALA A 137 27.36 -15.17 -46.47
CA ALA A 137 26.61 -15.61 -47.63
C ALA A 137 25.26 -14.87 -47.82
N GLU A 138 24.77 -14.14 -46.79
CA GLU A 138 23.53 -13.38 -46.87
C GLU A 138 23.68 -12.16 -47.79
N GLY A 139 22.91 -12.16 -48.89
CA GLY A 139 22.97 -11.13 -49.92
C GLY A 139 22.17 -9.88 -49.58
N ASP A 140 21.19 -9.99 -48.68
CA ASP A 140 20.38 -8.86 -48.21
C ASP A 140 21.10 -8.11 -47.07
N HIS A 141 21.36 -6.81 -47.26
CA HIS A 141 22.12 -6.02 -46.30
C HIS A 141 21.42 -5.89 -44.93
N GLU A 142 20.09 -5.81 -44.91
CA GLU A 142 19.33 -5.63 -43.67
C GLU A 142 19.33 -6.93 -42.86
N ARG A 143 19.04 -8.06 -43.51
CA ARG A 143 19.10 -9.39 -42.91
C ARG A 143 20.51 -9.77 -42.47
N ARG A 144 21.53 -9.41 -43.25
CA ARG A 144 22.92 -9.62 -42.88
C ARG A 144 23.29 -8.89 -41.59
N MET A 145 22.87 -7.63 -41.46
CA MET A 145 23.08 -6.87 -40.21
C MET A 145 22.32 -7.48 -39.03
N GLU A 146 21.08 -7.92 -39.23
CA GLU A 146 20.28 -8.57 -38.19
C GLU A 146 20.92 -9.88 -37.71
N LEU A 147 21.33 -10.75 -38.65
CA LEU A 147 21.96 -12.03 -38.35
C LEU A 147 23.31 -11.83 -37.65
N ALA A 148 24.13 -10.89 -38.12
CA ALA A 148 25.39 -10.53 -37.46
C ALA A 148 25.17 -10.06 -36.01
N LYS A 149 24.16 -9.22 -35.78
CA LYS A 149 23.79 -8.76 -34.43
C LYS A 149 23.34 -9.91 -33.53
N ARG A 150 22.57 -10.87 -34.05
CA ARG A 150 22.16 -12.07 -33.31
C ARG A 150 23.36 -12.93 -32.92
N VAL A 151 24.27 -13.19 -33.86
CA VAL A 151 25.50 -13.97 -33.61
C VAL A 151 26.36 -13.32 -32.52
N GLU A 152 26.55 -12.00 -32.56
CA GLU A 152 27.27 -11.29 -31.50
C GLU A 152 26.54 -11.34 -30.15
N GLY A 153 25.21 -11.25 -30.15
CA GLY A 153 24.37 -11.47 -28.97
C GLY A 153 24.58 -12.85 -28.34
N TRP A 154 24.61 -13.91 -29.15
CA TRP A 154 24.86 -15.28 -28.72
C TRP A 154 26.27 -15.46 -28.15
N LYS A 155 27.29 -14.88 -28.80
CA LYS A 155 28.68 -14.89 -28.31
C LYS A 155 28.80 -14.22 -26.95
N ALA A 156 28.15 -13.07 -26.75
CA ALA A 156 28.16 -12.35 -25.48
C ALA A 156 27.43 -13.14 -24.37
N ALA A 157 26.28 -13.74 -24.70
CA ALA A 157 25.50 -14.55 -23.78
C ALA A 157 26.28 -15.77 -23.27
N LEU A 158 26.91 -16.54 -24.15
CA LEU A 158 27.72 -17.71 -23.76
C LEU A 158 28.92 -17.32 -22.90
N ARG A 159 29.61 -16.22 -23.23
CA ARG A 159 30.73 -15.73 -22.44
C ARG A 159 30.28 -15.35 -21.02
N GLN A 160 29.20 -14.57 -20.91
CA GLN A 160 28.64 -14.19 -19.62
C GLN A 160 28.19 -15.43 -18.83
N PHE A 161 27.54 -16.38 -19.49
CA PHE A 161 27.04 -17.59 -18.84
C PHE A 161 28.18 -18.48 -18.33
N ALA A 162 29.28 -18.60 -19.07
CA ALA A 162 30.47 -19.34 -18.67
C ALA A 162 31.22 -18.73 -17.47
N ASP A 163 30.96 -17.46 -17.16
CA ASP A 163 31.48 -16.78 -15.97
C ASP A 163 30.62 -17.05 -14.72
N LEU A 164 29.41 -17.58 -14.88
CA LEU A 164 28.57 -17.98 -13.76
C LEU A 164 29.09 -19.27 -13.11
N THR A 165 29.10 -19.31 -11.78
CA THR A 165 29.46 -20.52 -11.03
C THR A 165 28.38 -21.58 -11.23
N GLY A 166 28.71 -22.67 -11.92
CA GLY A 166 27.81 -23.78 -12.21
C GLY A 166 28.29 -25.13 -11.72
N MET A 167 27.50 -26.16 -12.01
CA MET A 167 27.86 -27.55 -11.74
C MET A 167 28.38 -28.23 -13.01
N VAL A 168 29.55 -28.86 -12.93
CA VAL A 168 30.17 -29.61 -14.03
C VAL A 168 30.04 -31.10 -13.74
N LEU A 169 29.50 -31.87 -14.69
CA LEU A 169 29.29 -33.31 -14.51
C LEU A 169 30.60 -34.06 -14.26
N LYS A 170 31.65 -33.79 -15.06
CA LYS A 170 32.95 -34.48 -14.96
C LYS A 170 33.63 -34.30 -13.60
N ASN A 171 33.44 -33.14 -12.97
CA ASN A 171 34.05 -32.81 -11.68
C ASN A 171 33.20 -33.23 -10.48
N GLN A 172 32.00 -33.78 -10.69
CA GLN A 172 31.05 -34.06 -9.62
C GLN A 172 30.44 -35.46 -9.73
N ALA A 173 30.32 -36.12 -8.57
CA ALA A 173 29.64 -37.42 -8.44
C ALA A 173 30.27 -38.57 -9.26
N ASP A 174 31.58 -38.52 -9.49
CA ASP A 174 32.36 -39.56 -10.19
C ASP A 174 31.81 -39.88 -11.60
N GLY A 175 31.18 -38.91 -12.27
CA GLY A 175 30.55 -39.09 -13.59
C GLY A 175 29.22 -39.85 -13.57
N GLN A 176 28.65 -40.15 -12.40
CA GLN A 176 27.34 -40.80 -12.31
C GLN A 176 26.19 -39.80 -12.41
N GLU A 177 25.48 -39.85 -13.53
CA GLU A 177 24.35 -38.95 -13.83
C GLU A 177 23.26 -38.95 -12.74
N SER A 178 22.90 -40.12 -12.19
CA SER A 178 21.85 -40.23 -11.17
C SER A 178 22.21 -39.46 -9.88
N LYS A 179 23.46 -39.55 -9.42
CA LYS A 179 23.96 -38.80 -8.27
C LYS A 179 24.11 -37.32 -8.59
N PHE A 180 24.52 -36.97 -9.81
CA PHE A 180 24.62 -35.58 -10.26
C PHE A 180 23.25 -34.91 -10.29
N ILE A 181 22.22 -35.58 -10.83
CA ILE A 181 20.84 -35.12 -10.85
C ILE A 181 20.30 -34.94 -9.43
N GLN A 182 20.54 -35.89 -8.52
CA GLN A 182 20.14 -35.74 -7.12
C GLN A 182 20.81 -34.53 -6.45
N LYS A 183 22.08 -34.27 -6.77
CA LYS A 183 22.79 -33.09 -6.26
C LYS A 183 22.24 -31.79 -6.83
N ILE A 184 21.90 -31.75 -8.13
CA ILE A 184 21.20 -30.62 -8.75
C ILE A 184 19.85 -30.39 -8.06
N LEU A 185 19.04 -31.43 -7.88
CA LEU A 185 17.73 -31.34 -7.23
C LEU A 185 17.84 -30.85 -5.79
N LYS A 186 18.90 -31.22 -5.07
CA LYS A 186 19.19 -30.71 -3.73
C LYS A 186 19.54 -29.22 -3.75
N VAL A 187 20.50 -28.81 -4.59
CA VAL A 187 20.95 -27.41 -4.68
C VAL A 187 19.83 -26.48 -5.16
N VAL A 188 19.08 -26.91 -6.18
CA VAL A 188 17.90 -26.20 -6.66
C VAL A 188 16.82 -26.18 -5.59
N GLY A 189 16.61 -27.31 -4.90
CA GLY A 189 15.60 -27.42 -3.86
C GLY A 189 15.86 -26.53 -2.66
N ASP A 190 17.12 -26.38 -2.26
CA ASP A 190 17.52 -25.41 -1.24
C ASP A 190 17.17 -24.00 -1.75
N LYS A 191 17.67 -23.61 -2.93
CA LYS A 191 17.41 -22.30 -3.57
C LYS A 191 15.92 -21.94 -3.71
N VAL A 192 15.05 -22.93 -3.95
CA VAL A 192 13.59 -22.74 -4.14
C VAL A 192 12.84 -22.68 -2.80
N LYS A 193 13.31 -23.39 -1.77
CA LYS A 193 12.62 -23.49 -0.47
C LYS A 193 12.80 -22.26 0.43
N HIS A 194 13.55 -21.26 0.01
CA HIS A 194 13.89 -20.09 0.84
C HIS A 194 12.77 -19.04 0.99
N THR A 195 11.53 -19.31 0.58
CA THR A 195 10.39 -18.46 0.99
C THR A 195 9.99 -18.83 2.43
N VAL A 196 10.58 -18.16 3.41
CA VAL A 196 10.34 -18.43 4.85
C VAL A 196 8.95 -17.93 5.27
N LEU A 197 8.52 -16.80 4.70
CA LEU A 197 7.25 -16.17 5.03
C LEU A 197 6.29 -16.24 3.86
N ASN A 198 5.05 -16.70 4.12
CA ASN A 198 4.00 -16.68 3.11
C ASN A 198 3.62 -15.22 2.76
N VAL A 199 3.70 -14.87 1.47
CA VAL A 199 3.30 -13.57 0.94
C VAL A 199 2.10 -13.76 0.02
N ALA A 200 1.24 -12.75 -0.08
CA ALA A 200 0.05 -12.79 -0.94
C ALA A 200 0.42 -13.17 -2.40
N PRO A 201 -0.44 -13.91 -3.11
CA PRO A 201 -0.11 -14.48 -4.43
C PRO A 201 0.16 -13.40 -5.49
N HIS A 202 -0.51 -12.25 -5.41
CA HIS A 202 -0.36 -11.15 -6.37
C HIS A 202 0.45 -10.00 -5.74
N LEU A 203 1.75 -9.94 -6.07
CA LEU A 203 2.74 -9.00 -5.50
C LEU A 203 2.85 -7.68 -6.27
N ILE A 204 1.73 -7.19 -6.78
CA ILE A 204 1.70 -6.12 -7.78
C ILE A 204 2.22 -4.80 -7.21
N GLY A 205 3.20 -4.21 -7.91
CA GLY A 205 3.83 -2.93 -7.55
C GLY A 205 4.61 -2.96 -6.24
N LEU A 206 4.90 -4.14 -5.67
CA LEU A 206 5.73 -4.24 -4.47
C LEU A 206 7.22 -4.01 -4.76
N ASP A 207 7.68 -4.43 -5.93
CA ASP A 207 9.00 -4.14 -6.50
C ASP A 207 9.33 -2.65 -6.45
N LEU A 208 8.49 -1.79 -7.07
CA LEU A 208 8.71 -0.33 -7.10
C LEU A 208 8.60 0.30 -5.70
N ARG A 209 7.65 -0.16 -4.88
CA ARG A 209 7.43 0.39 -3.52
C ARG A 209 8.55 -0.01 -2.56
N ALA A 210 9.14 -1.18 -2.77
CA ALA A 210 10.19 -1.74 -1.92
C ALA A 210 11.59 -1.40 -2.41
N GLU A 211 11.78 -0.92 -3.64
CA GLU A 211 13.08 -0.71 -4.29
C GLU A 211 14.05 0.09 -3.43
N ASN A 212 13.60 1.21 -2.86
CA ASN A 212 14.44 2.06 -2.01
C ASN A 212 14.92 1.34 -0.74
N ILE A 213 14.01 0.64 -0.05
CA ILE A 213 14.34 -0.10 1.17
C ILE A 213 15.22 -1.31 0.81
N ASN A 214 14.92 -1.99 -0.29
CA ASN A 214 15.70 -3.12 -0.80
C ASN A 214 17.12 -2.69 -1.20
N SER A 215 17.28 -1.52 -1.83
CA SER A 215 18.58 -0.93 -2.14
C SER A 215 19.37 -0.63 -0.88
N TRP A 216 18.73 -0.03 0.14
CA TRP A 216 19.34 0.21 1.45
C TRP A 216 19.72 -1.09 2.19
N LEU A 217 18.88 -2.13 2.16
CA LEU A 217 19.25 -3.45 2.69
C LEU A 217 20.43 -4.07 1.93
N ARG A 218 20.66 -3.64 0.69
CA ARG A 218 21.69 -4.18 -0.21
C ARG A 218 22.94 -3.33 -0.35
N ASP A 219 22.97 -2.16 0.27
CA ASP A 219 24.00 -1.13 0.09
C ASP A 219 25.43 -1.59 0.44
N GLY A 220 25.57 -2.69 1.19
CA GLY A 220 26.87 -3.24 1.59
C GLY A 220 27.60 -2.38 2.64
N SER A 221 26.96 -1.33 3.14
CA SER A 221 27.51 -0.45 4.16
C SER A 221 27.63 -1.18 5.51
N ASN A 222 28.59 -0.72 6.32
CA ASN A 222 28.70 -1.11 7.72
C ASN A 222 27.84 -0.22 8.64
N ASP A 223 26.99 0.64 8.06
CA ASP A 223 26.12 1.50 8.82
C ASP A 223 24.95 0.70 9.39
N VAL A 224 24.86 0.71 10.72
CA VAL A 224 23.66 0.27 11.43
C VAL A 224 22.50 1.17 11.05
N GLY A 225 21.35 0.63 10.66
CA GLY A 225 20.19 1.47 10.44
C GLY A 225 18.87 0.81 10.82
N ILE A 226 17.96 1.64 11.33
CA ILE A 226 16.59 1.27 11.69
C ILE A 226 15.66 2.08 10.80
N VAL A 227 14.79 1.41 10.06
CA VAL A 227 13.77 2.04 9.20
C VAL A 227 12.39 1.79 9.79
N ALA A 228 11.60 2.86 9.92
CA ALA A 228 10.20 2.75 10.31
C ALA A 228 9.29 2.77 9.07
N ILE A 229 8.46 1.74 8.88
CA ILE A 229 7.47 1.69 7.81
C ILE A 229 6.09 2.05 8.36
N CYS A 230 5.53 3.17 7.90
CA CYS A 230 4.29 3.74 8.43
C CYS A 230 3.19 3.91 7.37
N GLY A 231 1.92 3.88 7.78
CA GLY A 231 0.79 4.09 6.88
C GLY A 231 -0.54 3.56 7.42
N ILE A 232 -1.63 3.87 6.73
CA ILE A 232 -2.98 3.45 7.12
C ILE A 232 -3.13 1.92 7.18
N GLY A 233 -4.11 1.46 7.96
CA GLY A 233 -4.47 0.03 8.00
C GLY A 233 -4.80 -0.48 6.60
N GLY A 234 -4.31 -1.68 6.25
CA GLY A 234 -4.61 -2.30 4.95
C GLY A 234 -3.79 -1.80 3.75
N ILE A 235 -2.83 -0.89 3.95
CA ILE A 235 -1.98 -0.36 2.85
C ILE A 235 -0.93 -1.36 2.33
N GLY A 236 -0.70 -2.45 3.05
CA GLY A 236 0.23 -3.52 2.65
C GLY A 236 1.58 -3.51 3.35
N LYS A 237 1.76 -2.77 4.46
CA LYS A 237 3.02 -2.73 5.25
C LYS A 237 3.59 -4.12 5.52
N THR A 238 2.83 -4.99 6.19
CA THR A 238 3.22 -6.36 6.50
C THR A 238 3.57 -7.17 5.25
N THR A 239 2.84 -6.97 4.15
CA THR A 239 3.13 -7.65 2.88
C THR A 239 4.46 -7.20 2.29
N THR A 240 4.74 -5.89 2.30
CA THR A 240 6.01 -5.30 1.86
C THR A 240 7.17 -5.81 2.70
N ALA A 241 7.02 -5.83 4.04
CA ALA A 241 8.07 -6.32 4.94
C ALA A 241 8.36 -7.81 4.76
N LYS A 242 7.33 -8.65 4.62
CA LYS A 242 7.52 -10.08 4.31
C LYS A 242 8.24 -10.29 2.98
N TYR A 243 7.91 -9.49 1.97
CA TYR A 243 8.58 -9.51 0.67
C TYR A 243 10.06 -9.11 0.79
N LEU A 244 10.36 -7.99 1.45
CA LEU A 244 11.72 -7.51 1.70
C LEU A 244 12.55 -8.49 2.52
N TYR A 245 11.95 -9.08 3.56
CA TYR A 245 12.59 -10.10 4.38
C TYR A 245 12.98 -11.31 3.54
N ASN A 246 12.03 -11.91 2.81
CA ASN A 246 12.29 -13.07 1.94
C ASN A 246 13.38 -12.80 0.89
N LEU A 247 13.50 -11.55 0.42
CA LEU A 247 14.53 -11.15 -0.55
C LEU A 247 15.95 -11.01 0.03
N ASN A 248 16.08 -10.79 1.34
CA ASN A 248 17.34 -10.32 1.93
C ASN A 248 17.81 -11.12 3.15
N PHE A 249 16.98 -11.95 3.79
CA PHE A 249 17.31 -12.59 5.07
C PHE A 249 18.59 -13.45 5.04
N GLU A 250 18.96 -14.03 3.89
CA GLU A 250 20.19 -14.83 3.75
C GLU A 250 21.47 -14.01 3.64
N ARG A 251 21.35 -12.69 3.40
CA ARG A 251 22.51 -11.79 3.29
C ARG A 251 23.06 -11.39 4.66
N PHE A 252 22.38 -11.78 5.73
CA PHE A 252 22.72 -11.48 7.12
C PHE A 252 23.07 -12.79 7.85
N GLU A 253 23.94 -12.69 8.86
CA GLU A 253 24.43 -13.84 9.63
C GLU A 253 23.33 -14.43 10.53
N GLY A 254 22.36 -13.60 10.92
CA GLY A 254 21.13 -13.99 11.60
C GLY A 254 19.96 -13.09 11.17
N SER A 255 18.78 -13.66 11.04
CA SER A 255 17.59 -12.93 10.59
C SER A 255 16.36 -13.39 11.36
N SER A 256 15.50 -12.45 11.77
CA SER A 256 14.25 -12.75 12.48
C SER A 256 13.11 -11.86 12.01
N PHE A 257 11.92 -12.47 11.88
CA PHE A 257 10.66 -11.77 11.61
C PHE A 257 9.70 -12.02 12.76
N LEU A 258 9.45 -10.97 13.55
CA LEU A 258 8.53 -11.01 14.68
C LEU A 258 7.17 -10.47 14.23
N ALA A 259 6.22 -11.40 14.02
CA ALA A 259 4.89 -11.10 13.53
C ALA A 259 3.95 -10.60 14.65
N SER A 260 3.06 -9.67 14.32
CA SER A 260 1.99 -9.19 15.22
C SER A 260 2.47 -8.83 16.64
N VAL A 261 3.55 -8.04 16.75
CA VAL A 261 4.23 -7.72 18.01
C VAL A 261 3.26 -7.13 19.04
N ARG A 262 2.36 -6.24 18.63
CA ARG A 262 1.31 -5.71 19.49
C ARG A 262 0.45 -6.80 20.13
N GLU A 263 -0.17 -7.66 19.32
CA GLU A 263 -1.07 -8.72 19.81
C GLU A 263 -0.31 -9.75 20.66
N ALA A 264 0.94 -10.06 20.30
CA ALA A 264 1.79 -10.94 21.07
C ALA A 264 2.12 -10.34 22.45
N SER A 265 2.45 -9.05 22.52
CA SER A 265 2.81 -8.37 23.78
C SER A 265 1.66 -8.24 24.78
N GLU A 266 0.40 -8.28 24.31
CA GLU A 266 -0.79 -8.24 25.16
C GLU A 266 -1.04 -9.58 25.89
N GLN A 267 -0.41 -10.67 25.44
CA GLN A 267 -0.52 -11.98 26.09
C GLN A 267 0.37 -12.07 27.34
N PRO A 268 0.00 -12.90 28.34
CA PRO A 268 0.89 -13.22 29.46
C PRO A 268 2.25 -13.72 28.95
N ASP A 269 3.35 -13.15 29.48
CA ASP A 269 4.73 -13.43 29.06
C ASP A 269 5.03 -13.20 27.56
N GLY A 270 4.18 -12.44 26.86
CA GLY A 270 4.27 -12.20 25.42
C GLY A 270 5.59 -11.57 24.97
N LEU A 271 6.10 -10.59 25.72
CA LEU A 271 7.41 -9.98 25.44
C LEU A 271 8.56 -10.98 25.60
N VAL A 272 8.51 -11.84 26.62
CA VAL A 272 9.52 -12.89 26.83
C VAL A 272 9.49 -13.90 25.68
N TRP A 273 8.29 -14.22 25.19
CA TRP A 273 8.14 -15.07 24.02
C TRP A 273 8.79 -14.47 22.76
N LEU A 274 8.56 -13.18 22.49
CA LEU A 274 9.21 -12.46 21.37
C LEU A 274 10.73 -12.47 21.48
N GLN A 275 11.29 -12.25 22.69
CA GLN A 275 12.73 -12.30 22.93
C GLN A 275 13.31 -13.71 22.67
N ARG A 276 12.63 -14.76 23.15
CA ARG A 276 13.04 -16.15 22.88
C ARG A 276 12.99 -16.48 21.38
N GLN A 277 11.98 -15.99 20.66
CA GLN A 277 11.89 -16.18 19.21
C GLN A 277 13.07 -15.50 18.51
N LEU A 278 13.34 -14.22 18.82
CA LEU A 278 14.45 -13.47 18.23
C LEU A 278 15.79 -14.21 18.41
N LEU A 279 16.09 -14.65 19.64
CA LEU A 279 17.32 -15.39 19.92
C LEU A 279 17.37 -16.72 19.18
N SER A 280 16.27 -17.47 19.17
CA SER A 280 16.20 -18.73 18.44
C SER A 280 16.52 -18.53 16.94
N ASP A 281 15.94 -17.50 16.33
CA ASP A 281 16.13 -17.19 14.91
C ASP A 281 17.58 -16.77 14.61
N ILE A 282 18.15 -15.86 15.40
CA ILE A 282 19.52 -15.34 15.20
C ILE A 282 20.59 -16.40 15.56
N LEU A 283 20.34 -17.23 16.58
CA LEU A 283 21.27 -18.24 17.06
C LEU A 283 21.07 -19.62 16.40
N LYS A 284 20.22 -19.70 15.35
CA LYS A 284 19.96 -20.91 14.56
C LYS A 284 19.45 -22.09 15.39
N GLY A 285 18.47 -21.82 16.26
CA GLY A 285 17.72 -22.84 17.02
C GLY A 285 18.32 -23.21 18.38
N LYS A 286 19.32 -22.48 18.87
CA LYS A 286 19.79 -22.64 20.26
C LYS A 286 18.76 -22.03 21.21
N THR A 287 18.09 -22.87 21.99
CA THR A 287 17.09 -22.46 22.97
C THR A 287 17.75 -21.94 24.24
N GLU A 288 17.57 -20.66 24.54
CA GLU A 288 17.99 -20.06 25.80
C GLU A 288 16.83 -20.03 26.81
N LYS A 289 17.15 -20.29 28.08
CA LYS A 289 16.19 -20.17 29.18
C LYS A 289 16.11 -18.71 29.64
N ILE A 290 15.12 -17.98 29.14
CA ILE A 290 14.76 -16.64 29.60
C ILE A 290 13.55 -16.74 30.53
N TYR A 291 13.62 -16.21 31.75
CA TYR A 291 12.53 -16.28 32.73
C TYR A 291 11.73 -14.99 32.86
N ASN A 292 12.30 -13.84 32.47
CA ASN A 292 11.66 -12.53 32.54
C ASN A 292 12.22 -11.59 31.46
N VAL A 293 11.57 -10.44 31.29
CA VAL A 293 11.89 -9.47 30.22
C VAL A 293 13.30 -8.90 30.37
N ASP A 294 13.74 -8.57 31.59
CA ASP A 294 15.05 -7.98 31.85
C ASP A 294 16.19 -8.93 31.47
N GLN A 295 16.04 -10.21 31.82
CA GLN A 295 16.99 -11.24 31.42
C GLN A 295 17.03 -11.38 29.89
N GLY A 296 15.87 -11.34 29.23
CA GLY A 296 15.80 -11.41 27.77
C GLY A 296 16.43 -10.20 27.08
N ILE A 297 16.29 -8.99 27.66
CA ILE A 297 16.94 -7.76 27.17
C ILE A 297 18.46 -7.93 27.12
N VAL A 298 19.06 -8.41 28.22
CA VAL A 298 20.51 -8.62 28.30
C VAL A 298 20.99 -9.62 27.24
N ARG A 299 20.27 -10.74 27.09
CA ARG A 299 20.62 -11.79 26.12
C ARG A 299 20.46 -11.33 24.67
N ASN A 300 19.39 -10.60 24.37
CA ASN A 300 19.19 -10.01 23.05
C ASN A 300 20.34 -9.07 22.70
N LYS A 301 20.72 -8.18 23.64
CA LYS A 301 21.86 -7.28 23.45
C LYS A 301 23.14 -8.05 23.10
N GLU A 302 23.48 -9.07 23.88
CA GLU A 302 24.67 -9.90 23.64
C GLU A 302 24.64 -10.55 22.23
N ALA A 303 23.49 -11.07 21.81
CA ALA A 303 23.34 -11.71 20.49
C ALA A 303 23.41 -10.71 19.33
N LEU A 304 22.77 -9.54 19.46
CA LEU A 304 22.71 -8.50 18.43
C LEU A 304 24.05 -7.76 18.25
N CYS A 305 24.83 -7.61 19.33
CA CYS A 305 26.12 -6.91 19.31
C CYS A 305 27.24 -7.68 18.60
N CYS A 306 27.06 -8.96 18.31
CA CYS A 306 28.15 -9.83 17.85
C CYS A 306 28.05 -10.26 16.38
N ARG A 307 26.96 -9.93 15.68
CA ARG A 307 26.66 -10.49 14.36
C ARG A 307 25.89 -9.51 13.49
N LYS A 308 26.13 -9.57 12.19
CA LYS A 308 25.37 -8.79 11.22
C LYS A 308 23.96 -9.36 11.08
N VAL A 309 22.93 -8.66 11.55
CA VAL A 309 21.56 -9.17 11.61
C VAL A 309 20.53 -8.38 10.79
N LEU A 310 19.47 -9.06 10.35
CA LEU A 310 18.23 -8.46 9.84
C LEU A 310 17.06 -8.76 10.79
N VAL A 311 16.48 -7.73 11.39
CA VAL A 311 15.32 -7.89 12.28
C VAL A 311 14.13 -7.11 11.77
N VAL A 312 12.99 -7.77 11.62
CA VAL A 312 11.72 -7.13 11.23
C VAL A 312 10.70 -7.28 12.35
N LEU A 313 10.19 -6.15 12.84
CA LEU A 313 9.14 -6.09 13.86
C LEU A 313 7.83 -5.64 13.22
N ASP A 314 6.85 -6.53 13.10
CA ASP A 314 5.55 -6.25 12.47
C ASP A 314 4.49 -5.80 13.49
N ASP A 315 3.76 -4.73 13.16
CA ASP A 315 2.72 -4.10 13.99
C ASP A 315 3.18 -3.67 15.39
N VAL A 316 4.26 -2.88 15.47
CA VAL A 316 4.72 -2.24 16.72
C VAL A 316 3.86 -1.01 17.04
N GLU A 317 3.32 -0.96 18.25
CA GLU A 317 2.48 0.15 18.73
C GLU A 317 3.17 1.03 19.78
N GLN A 318 3.93 0.43 20.70
CA GLN A 318 4.56 1.14 21.82
C GLN A 318 6.09 1.04 21.77
N VAL A 319 6.76 2.06 22.31
CA VAL A 319 8.23 2.09 22.36
C VAL A 319 8.77 0.98 23.28
N ASP A 320 8.07 0.64 24.36
CA ASP A 320 8.47 -0.43 25.28
C ASP A 320 8.58 -1.80 24.58
N GLN A 321 7.75 -2.05 23.55
CA GLN A 321 7.84 -3.27 22.73
C GLN A 321 9.13 -3.32 21.92
N LEU A 322 9.56 -2.17 21.38
CA LEU A 322 10.81 -2.02 20.65
C LEU A 322 12.00 -2.16 21.61
N ASP A 323 11.96 -1.47 22.75
CA ASP A 323 13.03 -1.46 23.74
C ASP A 323 13.26 -2.84 24.37
N ALA A 324 12.19 -3.62 24.59
CA ALA A 324 12.29 -4.97 25.10
C ALA A 324 12.99 -5.95 24.14
N VAL A 325 12.99 -5.67 22.83
CA VAL A 325 13.45 -6.60 21.80
C VAL A 325 14.76 -6.15 21.16
N LEU A 326 14.81 -4.91 20.66
CA LEU A 326 15.95 -4.33 19.93
C LEU A 326 16.71 -3.27 20.74
N GLY A 327 16.06 -2.64 21.73
CA GLY A 327 16.68 -1.58 22.52
C GLY A 327 17.09 -0.38 21.67
N MET A 328 18.28 0.16 21.95
CA MET A 328 18.85 1.30 21.21
C MET A 328 19.70 0.84 20.02
N ARG A 329 19.92 1.74 19.06
CA ARG A 329 20.74 1.52 17.84
C ARG A 329 22.13 0.94 18.17
N ASP A 330 22.67 1.25 19.34
CA ASP A 330 24.00 0.84 19.79
C ASP A 330 24.12 -0.67 20.08
N TRP A 331 23.00 -1.40 20.16
CA TRP A 331 23.02 -2.86 20.34
C TRP A 331 23.32 -3.62 19.05
N LEU A 332 23.21 -2.97 17.91
CA LEU A 332 23.34 -3.62 16.61
C LEU A 332 24.79 -3.60 16.12
N TYR A 333 25.33 -4.76 15.77
CA TYR A 333 26.64 -4.89 15.14
C TYR A 333 26.72 -4.09 13.83
N PRO A 334 27.87 -3.49 13.46
CA PRO A 334 28.04 -2.78 12.20
C PRO A 334 27.54 -3.56 10.97
N GLY A 335 26.76 -2.88 10.13
CA GLY A 335 26.11 -3.45 8.95
C GLY A 335 24.78 -4.15 9.22
N SER A 336 24.34 -4.27 10.47
CA SER A 336 23.00 -4.77 10.81
C SER A 336 21.91 -3.79 10.40
N LYS A 337 20.76 -4.32 9.97
CA LYS A 337 19.61 -3.54 9.51
C LYS A 337 18.37 -4.01 10.26
N ALA A 338 17.55 -3.07 10.72
CA ALA A 338 16.27 -3.39 11.34
C ALA A 338 15.12 -2.61 10.69
N GLU A 339 13.97 -3.25 10.58
CA GLU A 339 12.73 -2.64 10.10
C GLU A 339 11.67 -2.73 11.19
N ALA A 340 11.10 -1.61 11.59
CA ALA A 340 9.97 -1.54 12.50
C ALA A 340 8.73 -1.07 11.74
N LEU A 341 7.70 -1.91 11.66
CA LEU A 341 6.43 -1.53 11.05
C LEU A 341 5.53 -0.97 12.13
N THR A 342 5.16 0.28 11.98
CA THR A 342 4.33 0.96 12.96
C THR A 342 3.18 1.71 12.32
N LYS A 343 2.16 2.01 13.12
CA LYS A 343 1.02 2.84 12.71
C LYS A 343 1.36 4.33 12.78
N GLY A 344 2.51 4.75 13.34
CA GLY A 344 2.77 6.18 13.52
C GLY A 344 4.14 6.72 13.90
N PHE A 345 5.19 6.46 13.12
CA PHE A 345 6.47 7.17 13.26
C PHE A 345 6.75 8.14 12.10
N ARG A 346 7.43 9.24 12.44
CA ARG A 346 7.85 10.30 11.51
C ARG A 346 9.10 9.92 10.72
N SER A 347 8.97 9.04 9.73
CA SER A 347 9.75 9.09 8.48
C SER A 347 9.02 8.30 7.40
N SER A 348 8.94 8.86 6.18
CA SER A 348 7.89 8.53 5.22
C SER A 348 8.40 7.78 3.99
N TYR A 349 7.94 6.53 3.82
CA TYR A 349 7.69 5.95 2.49
C TYR A 349 6.18 5.85 2.30
N GLY A 350 5.63 6.64 1.38
CA GLY A 350 4.20 6.61 1.05
C GLY A 350 3.87 5.39 0.20
N ILE A 351 3.36 4.33 0.82
CA ILE A 351 3.00 3.05 0.15
C ILE A 351 1.64 3.16 -0.57
N GLY A 352 1.38 4.25 -1.29
CA GLY A 352 0.18 4.36 -2.14
C GLY A 352 0.36 3.53 -3.41
N MET A 353 -0.64 2.74 -3.80
CA MET A 353 -0.63 2.06 -5.09
C MET A 353 -1.10 3.04 -6.17
N ASP A 354 -0.40 3.09 -7.30
CA ASP A 354 -0.85 3.90 -8.44
C ASP A 354 -2.13 3.31 -9.06
N TYR A 355 -2.77 4.09 -9.93
CA TYR A 355 -4.03 3.71 -10.54
C TYR A 355 -3.94 2.44 -11.39
N ILE A 356 -2.87 2.28 -12.16
CA ILE A 356 -2.68 1.14 -13.08
C ILE A 356 -2.50 -0.13 -12.26
N LYS A 357 -1.61 -0.11 -11.26
CA LYS A 357 -1.36 -1.22 -10.35
C LYS A 357 -2.57 -1.55 -9.48
N SER A 358 -3.38 -0.55 -9.14
CA SER A 358 -4.64 -0.76 -8.42
C SER A 358 -5.66 -1.50 -9.28
N LEU A 359 -5.77 -1.14 -10.56
CA LEU A 359 -6.64 -1.82 -11.51
C LEU A 359 -6.17 -3.25 -11.78
N GLU A 360 -4.86 -3.45 -11.93
CA GLU A 360 -4.24 -4.76 -12.10
C GLU A 360 -4.55 -5.67 -10.90
N LEU A 361 -4.28 -5.19 -9.68
CA LEU A 361 -4.57 -5.94 -8.44
C LEU A 361 -6.05 -6.26 -8.29
N PHE A 362 -6.93 -5.29 -8.53
CA PHE A 362 -8.36 -5.54 -8.48
C PHE A 362 -8.79 -6.61 -9.50
N SER A 363 -8.27 -6.54 -10.72
CA SER A 363 -8.60 -7.47 -11.79
C SER A 363 -8.25 -8.91 -11.42
N TRP A 364 -7.11 -9.13 -10.78
CA TRP A 364 -6.73 -10.48 -10.33
C TRP A 364 -7.72 -11.07 -9.34
N TYR A 365 -8.23 -10.28 -8.39
CA TYR A 365 -9.19 -10.77 -7.39
C TYR A 365 -10.63 -10.86 -7.93
N ALA A 366 -11.00 -10.04 -8.92
CA ALA A 366 -12.33 -10.03 -9.52
C ALA A 366 -12.47 -11.07 -10.64
N PHE A 367 -11.46 -11.19 -11.51
CA PHE A 367 -11.54 -11.92 -12.77
C PHE A 367 -10.49 -13.04 -12.89
N GLY A 368 -9.48 -13.07 -12.01
CA GLY A 368 -8.40 -14.06 -12.10
C GLY A 368 -7.36 -13.78 -13.19
N GLN A 369 -7.32 -12.55 -13.71
CA GLN A 369 -6.38 -12.07 -14.72
C GLN A 369 -5.99 -10.61 -14.42
N ASP A 370 -5.00 -10.06 -15.11
CA ASP A 370 -4.42 -8.73 -14.83
C ASP A 370 -5.24 -7.55 -15.38
N HIS A 371 -6.28 -7.80 -16.17
CA HIS A 371 -7.16 -6.77 -16.71
C HIS A 371 -8.66 -7.10 -16.57
N PRO A 372 -9.56 -6.11 -16.57
CA PRO A 372 -10.99 -6.37 -16.59
C PRO A 372 -11.41 -7.14 -17.85
N VAL A 373 -12.41 -8.02 -17.70
CA VAL A 373 -13.08 -8.66 -18.85
C VAL A 373 -13.94 -7.63 -19.60
N GLU A 374 -14.23 -7.89 -20.87
CA GLU A 374 -15.01 -6.98 -21.72
C GLU A 374 -16.36 -6.62 -21.09
N GLY A 375 -16.75 -5.33 -21.16
CA GLY A 375 -17.96 -4.80 -20.52
C GLY A 375 -17.83 -4.43 -19.03
N TYR A 376 -16.79 -4.89 -18.32
CA TYR A 376 -16.60 -4.61 -16.89
C TYR A 376 -15.60 -3.48 -16.60
N MET A 377 -14.98 -2.91 -17.64
CA MET A 377 -13.93 -1.90 -17.52
C MET A 377 -14.40 -0.70 -16.69
N ASP A 378 -15.49 -0.03 -17.06
CA ASP A 378 -15.91 1.20 -16.37
C ASP A 378 -16.39 0.96 -14.93
N TYR A 379 -17.02 -0.19 -14.67
CA TYR A 379 -17.36 -0.63 -13.32
C TYR A 379 -16.10 -0.84 -12.47
N SER A 380 -15.08 -1.50 -13.05
CA SER A 380 -13.78 -1.71 -12.40
C SER A 380 -13.10 -0.38 -12.07
N LYS A 381 -13.12 0.59 -12.99
CA LYS A 381 -12.59 1.94 -12.73
C LYS A 381 -13.30 2.62 -11.56
N ARG A 382 -14.63 2.52 -11.49
CA ARG A 382 -15.43 3.07 -10.37
C ARG A 382 -15.06 2.42 -9.03
N VAL A 383 -14.89 1.10 -9.00
CA VAL A 383 -14.45 0.38 -7.78
C VAL A 383 -13.04 0.78 -7.38
N VAL A 384 -12.10 0.81 -8.33
CA VAL A 384 -10.71 1.22 -8.07
C VAL A 384 -10.64 2.66 -7.55
N HIS A 385 -11.43 3.56 -8.14
CA HIS A 385 -11.56 4.93 -7.66
C HIS A 385 -12.10 4.98 -6.21
N TYR A 386 -13.12 4.18 -5.90
CA TYR A 386 -13.66 4.00 -4.55
C TYR A 386 -12.67 3.33 -3.58
N CYS A 387 -11.65 2.60 -4.05
CA CYS A 387 -10.64 2.04 -3.15
C CYS A 387 -9.51 3.02 -2.83
N GLY A 388 -9.28 4.03 -3.68
CA GLY A 388 -8.21 5.02 -3.52
C GLY A 388 -6.81 4.43 -3.44
N GLY A 389 -6.58 3.30 -4.12
CA GLY A 389 -5.29 2.59 -4.10
C GLY A 389 -4.97 1.86 -2.80
N LEU A 390 -5.97 1.60 -1.94
CA LEU A 390 -5.81 0.76 -0.75
C LEU A 390 -5.87 -0.74 -1.13
N PRO A 391 -4.76 -1.51 -1.06
CA PRO A 391 -4.73 -2.90 -1.52
C PRO A 391 -5.77 -3.79 -0.84
N LEU A 392 -5.95 -3.65 0.47
CA LEU A 392 -6.97 -4.42 1.19
C LEU A 392 -8.39 -4.19 0.64
N ALA A 393 -8.74 -2.95 0.29
CA ALA A 393 -10.07 -2.63 -0.24
C ALA A 393 -10.27 -3.25 -1.63
N LEU A 394 -9.25 -3.15 -2.48
CA LEU A 394 -9.23 -3.76 -3.81
C LEU A 394 -9.44 -5.29 -3.73
N GLN A 395 -8.76 -5.96 -2.79
CA GLN A 395 -8.87 -7.40 -2.58
C GLN A 395 -10.27 -7.80 -2.11
N VAL A 396 -10.79 -7.14 -1.08
CA VAL A 396 -12.11 -7.45 -0.51
C VAL A 396 -13.23 -7.23 -1.52
N LEU A 397 -13.23 -6.09 -2.22
CA LEU A 397 -14.25 -5.80 -3.22
C LEU A 397 -14.08 -6.67 -4.47
N GLY A 398 -12.85 -6.91 -4.93
CA GLY A 398 -12.59 -7.82 -6.05
C GLY A 398 -13.14 -9.21 -5.78
N SER A 399 -12.78 -9.83 -4.64
CA SER A 399 -13.30 -11.14 -4.25
C SER A 399 -14.82 -11.16 -4.04
N SER A 400 -15.39 -10.08 -3.48
CA SER A 400 -16.84 -9.99 -3.28
C SER A 400 -17.62 -9.89 -4.58
N LEU A 401 -17.04 -9.27 -5.61
CA LEU A 401 -17.66 -9.04 -6.92
C LEU A 401 -17.35 -10.14 -7.95
N SER A 402 -16.38 -11.00 -7.64
CA SER A 402 -15.95 -12.08 -8.54
C SER A 402 -17.10 -13.00 -8.94
N GLY A 403 -17.20 -13.28 -10.24
CA GLY A 403 -18.22 -14.16 -10.83
C GLY A 403 -19.65 -13.61 -10.85
N LYS A 404 -19.88 -12.35 -10.45
CA LYS A 404 -21.22 -11.72 -10.42
C LYS A 404 -21.52 -10.97 -11.72
N SER A 405 -22.81 -10.85 -12.06
CA SER A 405 -23.27 -10.11 -13.24
C SER A 405 -23.15 -8.59 -13.09
N ILE A 406 -23.17 -7.87 -14.21
CA ILE A 406 -23.09 -6.40 -14.27
C ILE A 406 -24.19 -5.73 -13.43
N ASP A 407 -25.42 -6.25 -13.44
CA ASP A 407 -26.52 -5.68 -12.63
C ASP A 407 -26.22 -5.74 -11.13
N ILE A 408 -25.58 -6.82 -10.68
CA ILE A 408 -25.17 -6.97 -9.28
C ILE A 408 -24.00 -6.04 -8.96
N TRP A 409 -23.08 -5.81 -9.90
CA TRP A 409 -22.01 -4.83 -9.74
C TRP A 409 -22.55 -3.41 -9.58
N GLU A 410 -23.51 -3.01 -10.42
CA GLU A 410 -24.13 -1.68 -10.30
C GLU A 410 -24.87 -1.55 -8.97
N SER A 411 -25.66 -2.56 -8.58
CA SER A 411 -26.33 -2.59 -7.28
C SER A 411 -25.36 -2.51 -6.10
N ALA A 412 -24.23 -3.22 -6.18
CA ALA A 412 -23.18 -3.17 -5.16
C ALA A 412 -22.51 -1.80 -5.08
N LEU A 413 -22.22 -1.16 -6.22
CA LEU A 413 -21.69 0.19 -6.28
C LEU A 413 -22.65 1.23 -5.71
N GLU A 414 -23.96 1.11 -6.00
CA GLU A 414 -24.99 1.95 -5.38
C GLU A 414 -25.06 1.74 -3.87
N LYS A 415 -24.96 0.49 -3.41
CA LYS A 415 -24.89 0.18 -1.98
C LYS A 415 -23.66 0.81 -1.31
N LEU A 416 -22.49 0.74 -1.93
CA LEU A 416 -21.23 1.30 -1.38
C LEU A 416 -21.29 2.82 -1.20
N LYS A 417 -22.07 3.52 -2.03
CA LYS A 417 -22.32 4.97 -1.85
C LYS A 417 -23.13 5.26 -0.58
N ALA A 418 -23.97 4.32 -0.14
CA ALA A 418 -24.86 4.50 1.00
C ALA A 418 -24.34 3.87 2.30
N VAL A 419 -23.69 2.71 2.20
CA VAL A 419 -23.18 1.92 3.34
C VAL A 419 -21.82 1.33 2.94
N PRO A 420 -20.72 1.76 3.58
CA PRO A 420 -19.40 1.24 3.26
C PRO A 420 -19.25 -0.24 3.67
N GLU A 421 -18.33 -0.95 3.01
CA GLU A 421 -18.15 -2.39 3.20
C GLU A 421 -17.57 -2.75 4.59
N GLY A 422 -18.31 -3.56 5.36
CA GLY A 422 -18.03 -3.79 6.77
C GLY A 422 -16.69 -4.46 7.07
N GLN A 423 -16.20 -5.33 6.19
CA GLN A 423 -14.88 -5.96 6.38
C GLN A 423 -13.73 -4.96 6.28
N ILE A 424 -13.81 -4.02 5.32
CA ILE A 424 -12.83 -2.96 5.14
C ILE A 424 -12.84 -2.06 6.37
N LEU A 425 -14.04 -1.63 6.78
CA LEU A 425 -14.22 -0.77 7.93
C LEU A 425 -13.68 -1.39 9.22
N ARG A 426 -13.92 -2.68 9.48
CA ARG A 426 -13.38 -3.38 10.66
C ARG A 426 -11.87 -3.29 10.76
N LYS A 427 -11.15 -3.52 9.65
CA LYS A 427 -9.69 -3.44 9.62
C LYS A 427 -9.18 -2.00 9.77
N LEU A 428 -9.87 -1.01 9.22
CA LEU A 428 -9.53 0.40 9.40
C LEU A 428 -9.83 0.91 10.81
N LYS A 429 -10.89 0.39 11.44
CA LYS A 429 -11.36 0.77 12.78
C LYS A 429 -10.37 0.41 13.88
N ILE A 430 -9.44 -0.53 13.65
CA ILE A 430 -8.40 -0.89 14.62
C ILE A 430 -7.58 0.34 15.04
N SER A 431 -7.14 1.17 14.08
CA SER A 431 -6.39 2.39 14.38
C SER A 431 -7.22 3.43 15.14
N TYR A 432 -8.53 3.49 14.92
CA TYR A 432 -9.44 4.35 15.67
C TYR A 432 -9.64 3.86 17.10
N ASN A 433 -9.86 2.56 17.29
CA ASN A 433 -10.06 1.96 18.61
C ASN A 433 -8.83 2.13 19.52
N SER A 434 -7.63 2.20 18.92
CA SER A 434 -6.36 2.41 19.63
C SER A 434 -6.12 3.85 20.12
N LEU A 435 -6.99 4.80 19.80
CA LEU A 435 -6.90 6.16 20.35
C LEU A 435 -7.08 6.13 21.88
N GLN A 436 -6.22 6.88 22.58
CA GLN A 436 -6.04 6.75 24.03
C GLN A 436 -7.25 7.19 24.84
N ASP A 437 -7.98 8.20 24.37
CA ASP A 437 -9.11 8.76 25.09
C ASP A 437 -10.32 9.01 24.17
N ASP A 438 -11.46 9.30 24.79
CA ASP A 438 -12.67 9.68 24.08
C ASP A 438 -12.56 11.07 23.45
N HIS A 439 -11.57 11.87 23.86
CA HIS A 439 -11.34 13.20 23.33
C HIS A 439 -10.89 13.13 21.86
N ASP A 440 -9.83 12.38 21.59
CA ASP A 440 -9.29 12.15 20.25
C ASP A 440 -10.27 11.37 19.37
N LYS A 441 -11.04 10.44 19.96
CA LYS A 441 -12.10 9.71 19.25
C LYS A 441 -13.21 10.65 18.78
N ASN A 442 -13.65 11.56 19.63
CA ASN A 442 -14.65 12.57 19.27
C ASN A 442 -14.09 13.53 18.22
N LEU A 443 -12.85 14.00 18.40
CA LEU A 443 -12.17 14.87 17.45
C LEU A 443 -12.06 14.23 16.05
N PHE A 444 -11.68 12.95 15.98
CA PHE A 444 -11.62 12.19 14.74
C PHE A 444 -12.96 12.19 14.01
N VAL A 445 -14.03 11.86 14.74
CA VAL A 445 -15.39 11.77 14.19
C VAL A 445 -15.90 13.15 13.75
N ASP A 446 -15.63 14.21 14.52
CA ASP A 446 -15.99 15.57 14.16
C ASP A 446 -15.29 16.00 12.86
N ILE A 447 -14.00 15.67 12.70
CA ILE A 447 -13.28 15.95 11.46
C ILE A 447 -13.85 15.13 10.30
N ALA A 448 -14.08 13.83 10.48
CA ALA A 448 -14.60 12.94 9.44
C ALA A 448 -15.99 13.37 8.91
N CYS A 449 -16.87 13.79 9.83
CA CYS A 449 -18.22 14.22 9.49
C CYS A 449 -18.26 15.64 8.92
N LEU A 450 -17.53 16.60 9.50
CA LEU A 450 -17.75 18.03 9.28
C LEU A 450 -16.55 18.78 8.68
N PHE A 451 -15.32 18.40 9.04
CA PHE A 451 -14.16 19.28 8.85
C PHE A 451 -13.10 18.79 7.86
N VAL A 452 -13.33 17.69 7.12
CA VAL A 452 -12.50 17.34 5.97
C VAL A 452 -12.52 18.47 4.93
N GLY A 453 -11.34 18.86 4.45
CA GLY A 453 -11.12 19.93 3.48
C GLY A 453 -11.12 21.34 4.07
N LYS A 454 -11.27 21.48 5.40
CA LYS A 454 -11.23 22.79 6.08
C LYS A 454 -9.83 23.12 6.56
N ASP A 455 -9.57 24.42 6.74
CA ASP A 455 -8.29 24.92 7.27
C ASP A 455 -8.08 24.47 8.73
N LYS A 456 -6.90 23.94 9.03
CA LYS A 456 -6.55 23.37 10.33
C LYS A 456 -6.64 24.40 11.46
N ASP A 457 -6.12 25.61 11.25
CA ASP A 457 -6.01 26.61 12.32
C ASP A 457 -7.39 27.19 12.66
N GLY A 458 -8.21 27.45 11.64
CA GLY A 458 -9.59 27.86 11.82
C GLY A 458 -10.41 26.82 12.62
N ILE A 459 -10.28 25.54 12.29
CA ILE A 459 -10.97 24.45 12.98
C ILE A 459 -10.43 24.24 14.40
N SER A 460 -9.12 24.30 14.60
CA SER A 460 -8.54 24.18 15.95
C SER A 460 -9.11 25.24 16.88
N THR A 461 -9.22 26.48 16.40
CA THR A 461 -9.81 27.57 17.20
C THR A 461 -11.30 27.35 17.53
N ILE A 462 -12.06 26.70 16.65
CA ILE A 462 -13.48 26.39 16.88
C ILE A 462 -13.61 25.28 17.93
N LEU A 463 -12.88 24.19 17.73
CA LEU A 463 -12.94 23.02 18.58
C LEU A 463 -12.39 23.32 19.97
N ASP A 464 -11.32 24.11 20.08
CA ASP A 464 -10.79 24.57 21.37
C ASP A 464 -11.83 25.40 22.15
N GLY A 465 -12.63 26.23 21.45
CA GLY A 465 -13.77 26.94 22.04
C GLY A 465 -14.92 26.02 22.50
N CYS A 466 -14.96 24.78 22.00
CA CYS A 466 -15.86 23.72 22.45
C CYS A 466 -15.24 22.85 23.54
N GLY A 467 -14.08 23.23 24.09
CA GLY A 467 -13.39 22.47 25.13
C GLY A 467 -12.49 21.35 24.59
N PHE A 468 -12.11 21.41 23.30
CA PHE A 468 -11.13 20.48 22.74
C PHE A 468 -9.68 20.93 22.94
N PHE A 469 -8.78 19.94 22.92
CA PHE A 469 -7.34 20.13 22.87
C PHE A 469 -6.86 19.87 21.45
N SER A 470 -7.39 20.64 20.49
CA SER A 470 -7.37 20.30 19.05
C SER A 470 -5.96 20.21 18.50
N LYS A 471 -5.03 21.04 18.96
CA LYS A 471 -3.64 20.99 18.49
C LYS A 471 -2.96 19.66 18.84
N PHE A 472 -3.17 19.17 20.06
CA PHE A 472 -2.62 17.89 20.51
C PHE A 472 -3.36 16.73 19.85
N GLY A 473 -4.69 16.73 19.87
CA GLY A 473 -5.47 15.66 19.26
C GLY A 473 -5.26 15.53 17.75
N ILE A 474 -5.16 16.64 17.01
CA ILE A 474 -4.83 16.60 15.56
C ILE A 474 -3.45 15.97 15.34
N HIS A 475 -2.48 16.23 16.22
CA HIS A 475 -1.17 15.59 16.13
C HIS A 475 -1.27 14.08 16.34
N ASN A 476 -2.02 13.63 17.34
CA ASN A 476 -2.25 12.20 17.62
C ASN A 476 -2.91 11.49 16.43
N LEU A 477 -3.88 12.14 15.78
CA LEU A 477 -4.53 11.60 14.58
C LEU A 477 -3.58 11.51 13.37
N ILE A 478 -2.68 12.49 13.21
CA ILE A 478 -1.67 12.46 12.15
C ILE A 478 -0.68 11.34 12.39
N ASP A 479 -0.21 11.20 13.63
CA ASP A 479 0.75 10.17 14.01
C ASP A 479 0.17 8.80 13.69
N ARG A 480 -1.10 8.52 14.02
CA ARG A 480 -1.76 7.24 13.66
C ARG A 480 -2.18 7.10 12.19
N CYS A 481 -1.71 7.98 11.30
CA CYS A 481 -2.07 8.05 9.88
C CYS A 481 -3.57 8.21 9.58
N LEU A 482 -4.39 8.58 10.58
CA LEU A 482 -5.84 8.76 10.42
C LEU A 482 -6.18 10.10 9.74
N LEU A 483 -5.26 11.06 9.83
CA LEU A 483 -5.41 12.42 9.32
C LEU A 483 -4.13 12.89 8.64
N ARG A 484 -4.27 13.77 7.64
CA ARG A 484 -3.15 14.50 7.02
C ARG A 484 -3.51 15.98 6.95
N VAL A 485 -2.49 16.84 6.95
CA VAL A 485 -2.64 18.27 6.71
C VAL A 485 -1.94 18.58 5.39
N GLY A 486 -2.64 19.24 4.47
CA GLY A 486 -2.05 19.62 3.21
C GLY A 486 -0.91 20.61 3.42
N GLN A 487 0.26 20.31 2.85
CA GLN A 487 1.48 21.10 3.05
C GLN A 487 1.36 22.54 2.56
N TYR A 488 0.57 22.76 1.49
CA TYR A 488 0.46 24.07 0.83
C TYR A 488 -0.83 24.83 1.17
N ASP A 489 -1.88 24.13 1.58
CA ASP A 489 -3.20 24.73 1.80
C ASP A 489 -3.67 24.68 3.27
N ASN A 490 -2.87 24.06 4.16
CA ASN A 490 -3.19 23.84 5.56
C ASN A 490 -4.53 23.13 5.80
N LYS A 491 -5.06 22.41 4.80
CA LYS A 491 -6.37 21.77 4.89
C LYS A 491 -6.26 20.39 5.52
N LEU A 492 -7.21 20.07 6.40
CA LEU A 492 -7.40 18.74 6.94
C LEU A 492 -7.84 17.78 5.83
N ARG A 493 -7.17 16.64 5.68
CA ARG A 493 -7.42 15.64 4.64
C ARG A 493 -7.45 14.25 5.27
N MET A 494 -8.49 13.49 4.95
CA MET A 494 -8.60 12.07 5.32
C MET A 494 -8.63 11.25 4.04
N HIS A 495 -8.10 10.02 4.10
CA HIS A 495 -8.41 9.04 3.06
C HIS A 495 -9.93 8.79 3.10
N HIS A 496 -10.61 8.77 1.95
CA HIS A 496 -12.07 8.72 1.95
C HIS A 496 -12.62 7.46 2.65
N LEU A 497 -11.97 6.28 2.54
CA LEU A 497 -12.36 5.10 3.34
C LEU A 497 -12.18 5.27 4.86
N ILE A 498 -11.22 6.10 5.31
CA ILE A 498 -11.07 6.45 6.73
C ILE A 498 -12.19 7.41 7.15
N GLN A 499 -12.53 8.35 6.29
CA GLN A 499 -13.67 9.25 6.49
C GLN A 499 -14.99 8.48 6.58
N ASP A 500 -15.21 7.54 5.67
CA ASP A 500 -16.38 6.65 5.64
C ASP A 500 -16.44 5.77 6.89
N MET A 501 -15.29 5.29 7.38
CA MET A 501 -15.21 4.60 8.67
C MET A 501 -15.66 5.48 9.83
N GLY A 502 -15.19 6.73 9.91
CA GLY A 502 -15.63 7.67 10.95
C GLY A 502 -17.12 8.00 10.89
N ARG A 503 -17.66 8.15 9.67
CA ARG A 503 -19.10 8.33 9.44
C ARG A 503 -19.91 7.11 9.84
N GLU A 504 -19.42 5.90 9.55
CA GLU A 504 -20.08 4.67 9.97
C GLU A 504 -20.09 4.52 11.49
N VAL A 505 -19.04 4.93 12.20
CA VAL A 505 -19.03 4.94 13.68
C VAL A 505 -20.23 5.72 14.23
N VAL A 506 -20.53 6.89 13.68
CA VAL A 506 -21.69 7.69 14.09
C VAL A 506 -23.01 7.07 13.62
N ARG A 507 -23.04 6.54 12.40
CA ARG A 507 -24.24 5.88 11.86
C ARG A 507 -24.68 4.70 12.74
N GLN A 508 -23.74 3.99 13.36
CA GLN A 508 -24.01 2.86 14.25
C GLN A 508 -24.62 3.26 15.60
N GLU A 509 -24.51 4.52 16.02
CA GLU A 509 -25.22 5.01 17.22
C GLU A 509 -26.74 4.90 17.05
N SER A 510 -27.23 5.09 15.82
CA SER A 510 -28.62 4.87 15.45
C SER A 510 -28.75 4.67 13.94
N THR A 511 -28.90 3.41 13.53
CA THR A 511 -28.94 3.03 12.11
C THR A 511 -30.21 3.50 11.41
N LYS A 512 -31.34 3.57 12.14
CA LYS A 512 -32.67 3.90 11.58
C LYS A 512 -33.09 5.34 11.80
N GLU A 513 -32.64 5.98 12.88
CA GLU A 513 -33.09 7.32 13.25
C GLU A 513 -31.90 8.29 13.29
N PRO A 514 -31.64 9.05 12.21
CA PRO A 514 -30.55 10.03 12.18
C PRO A 514 -30.61 11.02 13.35
N GLY A 515 -31.81 11.40 13.78
CA GLY A 515 -32.01 12.29 14.93
C GLY A 515 -31.45 11.76 16.26
N LYS A 516 -31.21 10.46 16.44
CA LYS A 516 -30.57 9.93 17.65
C LYS A 516 -29.05 9.93 17.59
N ARG A 517 -28.45 10.21 16.42
CA ARG A 517 -27.01 10.28 16.25
C ARG A 517 -26.44 11.57 16.83
N SER A 518 -25.19 11.49 17.27
CA SER A 518 -24.42 12.57 17.86
C SER A 518 -23.98 13.59 16.82
N ARG A 519 -23.65 13.14 15.59
CA ARG A 519 -23.30 13.99 14.45
C ARG A 519 -24.20 13.70 13.26
N LEU A 520 -24.45 14.74 12.47
CA LEU A 520 -25.20 14.66 11.22
C LEU A 520 -24.40 15.37 10.13
N TRP A 521 -24.40 14.78 8.94
CA TRP A 521 -23.73 15.32 7.74
C TRP A 521 -24.64 15.06 6.53
N GLN A 522 -24.72 16.04 5.61
CA GLN A 522 -25.52 15.98 4.36
C GLN A 522 -27.06 16.09 4.54
N LYS A 523 -27.84 15.70 3.51
CA LYS A 523 -29.30 15.91 3.38
C LYS A 523 -30.12 15.44 4.57
N GLU A 524 -29.68 14.41 5.28
CA GLU A 524 -30.36 13.88 6.49
C GLU A 524 -30.39 14.91 7.63
N ALA A 525 -29.40 15.82 7.69
CA ALA A 525 -29.35 16.86 8.71
C ALA A 525 -30.50 17.86 8.57
N PHE A 526 -30.92 18.18 7.33
CA PHE A 526 -31.96 19.17 7.08
C PHE A 526 -33.32 18.75 7.63
N ASN A 527 -33.68 17.48 7.49
CA ASN A 527 -34.94 16.93 8.02
C ASN A 527 -34.95 16.87 9.56
N VAL A 528 -33.78 16.77 10.20
CA VAL A 528 -33.66 16.73 11.67
C VAL A 528 -33.57 18.13 12.28
N LEU A 529 -33.04 19.11 11.53
CA LEU A 529 -32.86 20.49 11.99
C LEU A 529 -34.17 21.18 12.38
N THR A 530 -35.32 20.72 11.87
CA THR A 530 -36.64 21.25 12.22
C THR A 530 -37.14 20.81 13.61
N GLU A 531 -36.53 19.80 14.23
CA GLU A 531 -37.04 19.18 15.46
C GLU A 531 -36.08 19.25 16.67
N LYS A 532 -34.79 19.55 16.48
CA LYS A 532 -33.79 19.52 17.57
C LYS A 532 -33.54 20.86 18.26
N THR A 533 -33.31 20.83 19.57
CA THR A 533 -32.95 21.98 20.43
C THR A 533 -31.48 21.99 20.91
N ASN A 534 -30.77 20.86 20.79
CA ASN A 534 -29.42 20.65 21.33
C ASN A 534 -28.29 20.74 20.28
N LEU A 535 -28.35 21.69 19.36
CA LEU A 535 -27.34 21.89 18.31
C LEU A 535 -26.24 22.86 18.79
N VAL A 536 -24.96 22.53 18.59
CA VAL A 536 -23.81 23.35 19.05
C VAL A 536 -23.08 24.08 17.92
N ALA A 537 -22.94 23.46 16.75
CA ALA A 537 -22.34 24.09 15.58
C ALA A 537 -23.11 23.71 14.32
N LEU A 538 -23.22 24.65 13.38
CA LEU A 538 -23.88 24.47 12.10
C LEU A 538 -23.00 24.99 10.96
N ASP A 539 -22.63 24.12 10.01
CA ASP A 539 -21.94 24.48 8.77
C ASP A 539 -22.83 24.12 7.59
N MET A 540 -23.31 25.14 6.86
CA MET A 540 -24.15 25.01 5.68
C MET A 540 -23.56 25.76 4.49
N ARG A 541 -22.24 25.80 4.36
CA ARG A 541 -21.60 26.49 3.22
C ARG A 541 -22.08 25.99 1.86
N TYR A 542 -22.12 26.90 0.88
CA TYR A 542 -22.56 26.64 -0.49
C TYR A 542 -24.02 26.16 -0.62
N SER A 543 -24.85 26.35 0.41
CA SER A 543 -26.24 25.91 0.38
C SER A 543 -27.14 26.95 -0.29
N SER A 544 -28.13 26.46 -1.05
CA SER A 544 -29.24 27.27 -1.58
C SER A 544 -30.37 27.27 -0.55
N LEU A 545 -30.29 28.19 0.42
CA LEU A 545 -31.23 28.23 1.55
C LEU A 545 -32.42 29.15 1.25
N GLU A 546 -33.65 28.63 1.43
CA GLU A 546 -34.88 29.43 1.45
C GLU A 546 -35.30 29.82 2.88
N THR A 547 -34.92 29.03 3.90
CA THR A 547 -35.07 29.33 5.34
C THR A 547 -33.92 28.68 6.12
N VAL A 548 -33.31 29.38 7.10
CA VAL A 548 -32.17 28.81 7.88
C VAL A 548 -32.62 28.00 9.10
N TRP A 549 -33.67 28.43 9.79
CA TRP A 549 -34.30 27.71 10.89
C TRP A 549 -35.80 27.99 10.93
N LYS A 550 -36.60 26.96 11.24
CA LYS A 550 -38.04 27.06 11.52
C LYS A 550 -38.28 26.41 12.88
N GLY A 551 -38.85 27.13 13.84
CA GLY A 551 -39.28 26.57 15.12
C GLY A 551 -38.47 27.00 16.34
N ALA A 552 -38.03 26.03 17.15
CA ALA A 552 -37.60 26.25 18.54
C ALA A 552 -36.26 27.00 18.70
N LYS A 553 -36.09 27.67 19.84
CA LYS A 553 -34.84 28.35 20.24
C LYS A 553 -33.69 27.34 20.41
N LEU A 554 -32.64 27.48 19.61
CA LEU A 554 -31.41 26.69 19.63
C LEU A 554 -30.42 27.27 20.66
N ARG A 555 -30.67 27.01 21.94
CA ARG A 555 -29.91 27.62 23.05
C ARG A 555 -28.46 27.16 23.17
N LEU A 556 -28.11 26.00 22.61
CA LEU A 556 -26.74 25.47 22.69
C LEU A 556 -25.86 25.90 21.51
N LEU A 557 -26.42 26.58 20.51
CA LEU A 557 -25.70 26.88 19.26
C LEU A 557 -24.67 27.97 19.48
N LYS A 558 -23.40 27.63 19.27
CA LYS A 558 -22.22 28.48 19.41
C LYS A 558 -21.62 28.91 18.07
N MET A 559 -21.74 28.11 17.01
CA MET A 559 -21.14 28.43 15.72
C MET A 559 -22.12 28.25 14.55
N ILE A 560 -22.10 29.20 13.63
CA ILE A 560 -22.74 29.12 12.32
C ILE A 560 -21.75 29.52 11.21
N ASP A 561 -21.63 28.70 10.17
CA ASP A 561 -20.95 29.03 8.90
C ASP A 561 -21.91 28.84 7.71
N LEU A 562 -22.31 29.96 7.10
CA LEU A 562 -23.14 30.03 5.88
C LEU A 562 -22.35 30.60 4.70
N SER A 563 -21.02 30.46 4.68
CA SER A 563 -20.22 31.00 3.59
C SER A 563 -20.67 30.48 2.22
N HIS A 564 -20.63 31.34 1.19
CA HIS A 564 -21.04 31.04 -0.17
C HIS A 564 -22.51 30.64 -0.34
N CYS A 565 -23.37 30.95 0.64
CA CYS A 565 -24.81 30.82 0.49
C CYS A 565 -25.34 31.99 -0.36
N HIS A 566 -25.30 31.84 -1.69
CA HIS A 566 -25.70 32.90 -2.60
C HIS A 566 -27.20 33.23 -2.56
N GLY A 567 -28.06 32.33 -2.07
CA GLY A 567 -29.49 32.61 -1.87
C GLY A 567 -29.82 33.37 -0.57
N LEU A 568 -28.83 33.65 0.28
CA LEU A 568 -29.06 34.21 1.61
C LEU A 568 -29.47 35.69 1.53
N VAL A 569 -30.66 36.02 2.06
CA VAL A 569 -31.16 37.39 2.22
C VAL A 569 -31.50 37.68 3.69
N SER A 570 -31.51 38.97 4.07
CA SER A 570 -31.68 39.40 5.48
C SER A 570 -32.92 38.82 6.14
N ARG A 571 -34.06 38.80 5.43
CA ARG A 571 -35.35 38.29 5.93
C ARG A 571 -35.34 36.82 6.35
N ILE A 572 -34.35 36.04 5.92
CA ILE A 572 -34.24 34.60 6.21
C ILE A 572 -33.45 34.34 7.52
N LEU A 573 -32.79 35.37 8.07
CA LEU A 573 -31.97 35.28 9.28
C LEU A 573 -32.69 35.91 10.48
N ASP A 574 -33.15 35.07 11.41
CA ASP A 574 -33.60 35.50 12.73
C ASP A 574 -32.64 34.97 13.81
N PHE A 575 -31.82 35.86 14.36
CA PHE A 575 -30.85 35.52 15.40
C PHE A 575 -31.46 35.42 16.80
N SER A 576 -32.72 35.83 16.98
CA SER A 576 -33.42 35.69 18.27
C SER A 576 -33.56 34.22 18.69
N LEU A 577 -33.52 33.30 17.72
CA LEU A 577 -33.60 31.86 17.92
C LEU A 577 -32.26 31.22 18.35
N VAL A 578 -31.13 31.94 18.26
CA VAL A 578 -29.77 31.43 18.53
C VAL A 578 -28.99 32.34 19.50
N PRO A 579 -29.52 32.63 20.71
CA PRO A 579 -29.03 33.72 21.55
C PRO A 579 -27.60 33.54 22.11
N ASN A 580 -27.06 32.32 22.09
CA ASN A 580 -25.75 31.99 22.66
C ASN A 580 -24.64 31.84 21.60
N LEU A 581 -24.86 32.37 20.40
CA LEU A 581 -23.90 32.25 19.30
C LEU A 581 -22.60 33.01 19.60
N GLU A 582 -21.47 32.34 19.37
CA GLU A 582 -20.11 32.86 19.58
C GLU A 582 -19.39 33.14 18.24
N ARG A 583 -19.72 32.43 17.15
CA ARG A 583 -19.09 32.62 15.83
C ARG A 583 -20.11 32.59 14.70
N LEU A 584 -20.11 33.64 13.88
CA LEU A 584 -20.94 33.75 12.68
C LEU A 584 -20.07 34.05 11.44
N VAL A 585 -20.09 33.12 10.47
CA VAL A 585 -19.33 33.24 9.22
C VAL A 585 -20.30 33.29 8.03
N LEU A 586 -20.27 34.39 7.28
CA LEU A 586 -21.13 34.71 6.14
C LEU A 586 -20.28 35.07 4.90
N LYS A 587 -19.08 34.51 4.76
CA LYS A 587 -18.13 34.87 3.71
C LYS A 587 -18.71 34.61 2.31
N HIS A 588 -18.58 35.55 1.38
CA HIS A 588 -19.06 35.46 -0.01
C HIS A 588 -20.57 35.21 -0.15
N CYS A 589 -21.39 35.66 0.81
CA CYS A 589 -22.84 35.73 0.64
C CYS A 589 -23.22 36.92 -0.25
N ILE A 590 -23.06 36.76 -1.56
CA ILE A 590 -23.10 37.86 -2.53
C ILE A 590 -24.46 38.60 -2.59
N ASN A 591 -25.58 37.96 -2.24
CA ASN A 591 -26.91 38.58 -2.26
C ASN A 591 -27.36 39.10 -0.89
N LEU A 592 -26.50 39.04 0.13
CA LEU A 592 -26.78 39.61 1.43
C LEU A 592 -26.73 41.14 1.34
N ILE A 593 -27.88 41.80 1.48
CA ILE A 593 -28.01 43.27 1.36
C ILE A 593 -27.76 43.96 2.71
N GLU A 594 -28.20 43.35 3.81
CA GLU A 594 -28.06 43.89 5.16
C GLU A 594 -27.97 42.74 6.16
N VAL A 595 -27.36 43.00 7.32
CA VAL A 595 -27.40 42.10 8.47
C VAL A 595 -28.63 42.45 9.32
N PRO A 596 -29.49 41.49 9.69
CA PRO A 596 -30.67 41.75 10.52
C PRO A 596 -30.34 42.39 11.87
N GLU A 597 -31.21 43.31 12.33
CA GLU A 597 -31.12 43.92 13.67
C GLU A 597 -31.22 42.89 14.81
N SER A 598 -31.80 41.70 14.56
CA SER A 598 -31.86 40.62 15.56
C SER A 598 -30.48 40.14 16.03
N ILE A 599 -29.39 40.47 15.30
CA ILE A 599 -28.02 40.14 15.70
C ILE A 599 -27.61 40.83 17.02
N GLU A 600 -28.27 41.93 17.40
CA GLU A 600 -28.05 42.65 18.67
C GLU A 600 -28.25 41.75 19.91
N VAL A 601 -29.05 40.69 19.78
CA VAL A 601 -29.30 39.71 20.85
C VAL A 601 -28.06 38.85 21.14
N LEU A 602 -27.10 38.77 20.20
CA LEU A 602 -25.94 37.87 20.28
C LEU A 602 -24.81 38.44 21.14
N GLN A 603 -25.10 38.67 22.42
CA GLN A 603 -24.16 39.28 23.37
C GLN A 603 -22.88 38.45 23.61
N ARG A 604 -22.84 37.19 23.17
CA ARG A 604 -21.68 36.27 23.25
C ARG A 604 -20.88 36.16 21.95
N LEU A 605 -21.26 36.89 20.90
CA LEU A 605 -20.62 36.78 19.59
C LEU A 605 -19.19 37.32 19.65
N VAL A 606 -18.20 36.46 19.38
CA VAL A 606 -16.77 36.75 19.37
C VAL A 606 -16.27 37.08 17.96
N LEU A 607 -16.78 36.39 16.95
CA LEU A 607 -16.37 36.54 15.55
C LEU A 607 -17.58 36.77 14.64
N LEU A 608 -17.56 37.86 13.87
CA LEU A 608 -18.44 38.09 12.73
C LEU A 608 -17.60 38.25 11.45
N ASN A 609 -17.77 37.33 10.49
CA ASN A 609 -17.04 37.35 9.23
C ASN A 609 -17.98 37.53 8.03
N LEU A 610 -17.91 38.69 7.39
CA LEU A 610 -18.71 39.09 6.22
C LEU A 610 -17.83 39.25 4.96
N LYS A 611 -16.61 38.68 4.96
CA LYS A 611 -15.64 38.84 3.86
C LYS A 611 -16.27 38.54 2.50
N GLY A 612 -16.19 39.48 1.55
CA GLY A 612 -16.63 39.31 0.18
C GLY A 612 -18.16 39.33 -0.03
N CYS A 613 -18.94 39.84 0.94
CA CYS A 613 -20.36 40.15 0.74
C CYS A 613 -20.52 41.43 -0.10
N GLN A 614 -20.47 41.29 -1.42
CA GLN A 614 -20.37 42.43 -2.35
C GLN A 614 -21.61 43.34 -2.37
N ASN A 615 -22.82 42.81 -2.11
CA ASN A 615 -24.04 43.61 -2.09
C ASN A 615 -24.43 44.14 -0.70
N LEU A 616 -23.62 43.90 0.32
CA LEU A 616 -23.91 44.36 1.68
C LEU A 616 -23.85 45.90 1.72
N ARG A 617 -24.96 46.54 2.06
CA ARG A 617 -25.12 48.01 2.13
C ARG A 617 -25.17 48.53 3.55
N LYS A 618 -25.71 47.75 4.49
CA LYS A 618 -25.99 48.19 5.87
C LYS A 618 -25.56 47.14 6.90
N LEU A 619 -24.99 47.64 7.99
CA LEU A 619 -24.82 46.91 9.24
C LEU A 619 -25.93 47.33 10.23
N PRO A 620 -26.21 46.52 11.28
CA PRO A 620 -27.19 46.85 12.31
C PRO A 620 -26.77 48.11 13.07
N MET A 621 -27.73 48.94 13.47
CA MET A 621 -27.44 50.23 14.11
C MET A 621 -26.65 50.06 15.42
N ASN A 622 -26.96 49.02 16.20
CA ASN A 622 -26.29 48.79 17.49
C ASN A 622 -25.26 47.66 17.47
N ILE A 623 -24.60 47.40 16.33
CA ILE A 623 -23.53 46.39 16.27
C ILE A 623 -22.39 46.66 17.28
N HIS A 624 -22.19 47.93 17.65
CA HIS A 624 -21.23 48.38 18.66
C HIS A 624 -21.61 47.94 20.10
N GLN A 625 -22.85 47.51 20.34
CA GLN A 625 -23.32 47.05 21.66
C GLN A 625 -23.05 45.56 21.90
N LEU A 626 -22.41 44.85 20.96
CA LEU A 626 -22.00 43.45 21.12
C LEU A 626 -20.77 43.34 22.02
N LYS A 627 -20.99 43.09 23.33
CA LYS A 627 -19.96 43.14 24.38
C LYS A 627 -18.78 42.17 24.19
N SER A 628 -19.00 41.03 23.55
CA SER A 628 -17.98 39.98 23.37
C SER A 628 -17.29 39.99 22.01
N LEU A 629 -17.60 40.95 21.12
CA LEU A 629 -17.11 40.93 19.74
C LEU A 629 -15.63 41.33 19.67
N GLU A 630 -14.78 40.38 19.30
CA GLU A 630 -13.33 40.58 19.18
C GLU A 630 -12.88 40.79 17.73
N LYS A 631 -13.56 40.15 16.76
CA LYS A 631 -13.17 40.15 15.35
C LYS A 631 -14.36 40.42 14.44
N LEU A 632 -14.26 41.49 13.65
CA LEU A 632 -15.20 41.85 12.59
C LEU A 632 -14.46 41.94 11.25
N ILE A 633 -14.78 41.04 10.31
CA ILE A 633 -14.10 40.94 9.02
C ILE A 633 -15.06 41.45 7.92
N LEU A 634 -14.73 42.58 7.31
CA LEU A 634 -15.53 43.24 6.26
C LEU A 634 -14.82 43.33 4.90
N PHE A 635 -13.64 42.70 4.77
CA PHE A 635 -12.83 42.77 3.55
C PHE A 635 -13.62 42.34 2.30
N GLY A 636 -13.65 43.18 1.26
CA GLY A 636 -14.35 42.88 0.01
C GLY A 636 -15.86 43.15 0.00
N CYS A 637 -16.40 43.86 0.99
CA CYS A 637 -17.77 44.42 0.98
C CYS A 637 -17.81 45.76 0.22
N SER A 638 -17.94 45.72 -1.10
CA SER A 638 -17.77 46.91 -1.96
C SER A 638 -18.92 47.93 -1.91
N LYS A 639 -20.13 47.53 -1.51
CA LYS A 639 -21.32 48.42 -1.46
C LYS A 639 -21.68 48.93 -0.06
N LEU A 640 -20.83 48.70 0.94
CA LEU A 640 -21.09 49.11 2.31
C LEU A 640 -20.88 50.62 2.47
N HIS A 641 -21.92 51.35 2.90
CA HIS A 641 -21.88 52.81 3.03
C HIS A 641 -20.81 53.29 4.03
N GLU A 642 -20.19 54.45 3.77
CA GLU A 642 -19.12 55.02 4.60
C GLU A 642 -19.55 55.31 6.05
N GLU A 643 -20.80 55.73 6.28
CA GLU A 643 -21.35 55.92 7.63
C GLU A 643 -21.36 54.62 8.44
N SER A 644 -21.61 53.47 7.79
CA SER A 644 -21.54 52.16 8.43
C SER A 644 -20.10 51.71 8.72
N ARG A 645 -19.09 52.40 8.16
CA ARG A 645 -17.65 52.17 8.45
C ARG A 645 -17.14 53.09 9.56
N ALA A 646 -17.84 54.20 9.85
CA ALA A 646 -17.39 55.26 10.74
C ALA A 646 -17.69 55.05 12.25
N TYR A 647 -18.60 54.15 12.62
CA TYR A 647 -18.96 53.85 14.03
C TYR A 647 -17.87 53.12 14.86
N HIS A 648 -16.61 53.13 14.42
CA HIS A 648 -15.52 52.30 14.97
C HIS A 648 -14.53 53.01 15.91
N LEU A 649 -14.76 54.27 16.29
CA LEU A 649 -13.76 55.07 17.01
C LEU A 649 -14.04 55.37 18.48
N ASP A 650 -15.16 54.93 19.07
CA ASP A 650 -15.43 55.27 20.48
C ASP A 650 -15.89 54.07 21.32
N ASN A 651 -14.91 53.31 21.84
CA ASN A 651 -14.75 52.94 23.26
C ASN A 651 -13.81 51.72 23.47
N THR A 652 -12.66 52.02 24.09
CA THR A 652 -11.71 51.22 24.91
C THR A 652 -11.17 49.83 24.50
N LYS A 653 -11.63 49.18 23.42
CA LYS A 653 -10.89 48.13 22.67
C LYS A 653 -11.68 47.77 21.40
N PRO A 654 -11.45 48.44 20.26
CA PRO A 654 -12.15 48.09 19.03
C PRO A 654 -11.76 46.66 18.58
N PRO A 655 -12.69 45.87 18.02
CA PRO A 655 -12.36 44.59 17.41
C PRO A 655 -11.31 44.80 16.32
N THR A 656 -10.39 43.85 16.16
CA THR A 656 -9.34 43.98 15.15
C THR A 656 -9.96 43.90 13.76
N LEU A 657 -10.12 45.04 13.09
CA LEU A 657 -10.51 45.12 11.67
C LEU A 657 -9.39 44.50 10.82
N THR A 658 -9.67 43.35 10.21
CA THR A 658 -8.77 42.67 9.24
C THR A 658 -9.49 42.26 7.98
#